data_AF-A0A7V9KER9-F1
#
_entry.id   AF-A0A7V9KER9-F1
#
_cell.length_a   1.000
_cell.length_b   1.000
_cell.length_c   1.000
_cell.angle_alpha   90.00
_cell.angle_beta   90.00
_cell.angle_gamma   90.00
#
_symmetry.space_group_name_H-M   'P 1'
#
loop_
_entity.id
_entity.type
_entity.pdbx_description
1 polymer ?
#
loop_
_entity_poly.entity_id
_entity_poly.type
_entity_poly.pdbx_seq_one_letter_code
_entity_poly.pdbx_strand_id
1 'polypeptide(L)'
;MSPLEPRTLAHVVFDESHREAWTIRPEVAKAMQPAHPEDASYARAAALLTAREFSVAAHTDGPLDVASLQGADVLVIAHPSDPAWERTVPGGVSRLSGAEIDSLEEWVLAGGGLIVLGETEQDKYGNNSNELLERFGLRIEHDTVQDYGHSLAAPSWVLGELERGARGMAGDLLARVDSACFYRTGTITADREDARVLARASAAASSPRAPLAAVTDHGAGRVAVLADSDLFGDDCLGDLGHTDLWLNLVYWAAGNAFSKGDGKVPSAAAADGFWIALKAEVEALRARQEADGSVDLGRHEGSELDTHIEAIAASVAGMAVHFPHQSGYLAAVIGDLWAWRDAGYGRPDFSRSLEAFRPDRQRTDGIEHLVLFPMYKQNGPAEKVFEALIVRVPWPAWLAGLEGARFDNPKFVPVTFVDHTSGYDSESAVLFPETVTVAEKAVNHFGAIFCDREGARLRRTLRSAAEVLRLNLPPDAAALMSSPLLSEDAFVLWDLIHDRAHSRGDLPFDPFMIRQRAPYWMYGLEELRCDLTAFGEAMKLEDEGFPLGRHVQYAILFDRLFRFPITGARRRNYDGLGGQLLFAYLHTHGHLHWTDNELTIEWDTVARGVAGLRDAVVELYRTGIDRSKLRHWCAAHDLVASYVAPAEGSAWVAGTRDFVDIEDPRPYVDSVLDDEFPLSIFYTSLKRKLEADAQAVAA
;
A
#
# COMPACT_ATOMS: atom_id res chain seq x y z
N MET A 1 25.77 -3.50 4.80
CA MET A 1 24.35 -3.93 4.76
C MET A 1 24.18 -4.73 3.48
N SER A 2 23.46 -5.85 3.51
CA SER A 2 23.01 -6.47 2.24
C SER A 2 22.21 -5.43 1.47
N PRO A 3 22.28 -5.39 0.12
CA PRO A 3 21.47 -4.46 -0.65
C PRO A 3 19.99 -4.65 -0.28
N LEU A 4 19.27 -3.55 -0.03
CA LEU A 4 17.82 -3.60 0.08
C LEU A 4 17.30 -3.84 -1.33
N GLU A 5 17.11 -5.11 -1.69
CA GLU A 5 16.62 -5.45 -3.02
C GLU A 5 15.10 -5.26 -3.08
N PRO A 6 14.58 -4.50 -4.07
CA PRO A 6 13.16 -4.43 -4.34
C PRO A 6 12.59 -5.82 -4.56
N ARG A 7 11.37 -6.05 -4.09
CA ARG A 7 10.63 -7.25 -4.47
C ARG A 7 10.13 -7.09 -5.91
N THR A 8 10.48 -8.03 -6.77
CA THR A 8 9.93 -8.11 -8.12
C THR A 8 8.50 -8.66 -8.08
N LEU A 9 7.55 -7.91 -8.64
CA LEU A 9 6.13 -8.28 -8.74
C LEU A 9 5.65 -8.43 -10.19
N ALA A 10 6.35 -7.83 -11.15
CA ALA A 10 6.02 -7.92 -12.56
C ALA A 10 7.26 -8.10 -13.45
N HIS A 11 7.10 -8.79 -14.57
CA HIS A 11 8.14 -8.98 -15.58
C HIS A 11 7.83 -8.21 -16.86
N VAL A 12 8.76 -7.33 -17.26
CA VAL A 12 8.67 -6.52 -18.48
C VAL A 12 9.65 -7.06 -19.50
N VAL A 13 9.14 -7.37 -20.68
CA VAL A 13 9.92 -7.82 -21.83
C VAL A 13 9.94 -6.73 -22.87
N PHE A 14 11.13 -6.37 -23.36
CA PHE A 14 11.30 -5.57 -24.56
C PHE A 14 11.55 -6.50 -25.73
N ASP A 15 10.76 -6.38 -26.79
CA ASP A 15 11.08 -7.05 -28.04
C ASP A 15 12.35 -6.44 -28.62
N GLU A 16 13.31 -7.28 -28.97
CA GLU A 16 14.53 -6.93 -29.69
C GLU A 16 14.81 -7.96 -30.81
N SER A 17 13.81 -8.77 -31.15
CA SER A 17 13.88 -9.85 -32.13
C SER A 17 13.32 -9.43 -33.49
N HIS A 18 12.59 -8.31 -33.56
CA HIS A 18 11.93 -7.80 -34.77
C HIS A 18 12.55 -6.48 -35.27
N ARG A 19 13.86 -6.29 -35.10
CA ARG A 19 14.59 -5.12 -35.64
C ARG A 19 14.05 -3.80 -35.11
N GLU A 20 13.90 -3.72 -33.82
CA GLU A 20 13.53 -2.53 -33.09
C GLU A 20 14.58 -1.45 -33.33
N ALA A 21 14.12 -0.21 -33.49
CA ALA A 21 15.00 0.96 -33.56
C ALA A 21 15.60 1.33 -32.19
N TRP A 22 15.07 0.73 -31.12
CA TRP A 22 15.50 0.94 -29.75
C TRP A 22 15.92 -0.36 -29.08
N THR A 23 16.87 -0.28 -28.15
CA THR A 23 17.33 -1.43 -27.36
C THR A 23 17.59 -1.03 -25.93
N ILE A 24 17.34 -1.94 -24.99
CA ILE A 24 17.72 -1.76 -23.59
C ILE A 24 19.17 -2.20 -23.32
N ARG A 25 19.88 -2.71 -24.33
CA ARG A 25 21.26 -3.20 -24.25
C ARG A 25 22.24 -2.12 -24.73
N PRO A 26 22.99 -1.46 -23.82
CA PRO A 26 23.84 -0.31 -24.17
C PRO A 26 24.91 -0.61 -25.24
N GLU A 27 25.43 -1.84 -25.25
CA GLU A 27 26.40 -2.29 -26.24
C GLU A 27 25.80 -2.42 -27.65
N VAL A 28 24.52 -2.80 -27.74
CA VAL A 28 23.80 -2.89 -29.01
C VAL A 28 23.41 -1.49 -29.49
N ALA A 29 22.93 -0.61 -28.60
CA ALA A 29 22.67 0.79 -28.92
C ALA A 29 23.93 1.48 -29.48
N LYS A 30 25.09 1.24 -28.86
CA LYS A 30 26.38 1.76 -29.34
C LYS A 30 26.78 1.19 -30.70
N ALA A 31 26.40 -0.04 -31.03
CA ALA A 31 26.65 -0.62 -32.34
C ALA A 31 25.70 -0.04 -33.40
N MET A 32 24.43 0.16 -33.05
CA MET A 32 23.42 0.81 -33.91
C MET A 32 23.82 2.26 -34.21
N GLN A 33 24.07 3.06 -33.17
CA GLN A 33 24.42 4.48 -33.31
C GLN A 33 25.75 4.84 -32.62
N PRO A 34 26.92 4.56 -33.24
CA PRO A 34 28.22 4.81 -32.61
C PRO A 34 28.52 6.28 -32.27
N ALA A 35 27.89 7.23 -32.98
CA ALA A 35 28.11 8.65 -32.80
C ALA A 35 27.36 9.22 -31.60
N HIS A 36 26.18 8.67 -31.30
CA HIS A 36 25.26 9.14 -30.27
C HIS A 36 24.34 7.97 -29.82
N PRO A 37 24.87 7.00 -29.06
CA PRO A 37 24.14 5.77 -28.70
C PRO A 37 22.80 6.00 -27.99
N GLU A 38 22.65 7.12 -27.29
CA GLU A 38 21.44 7.53 -26.59
C GLU A 38 20.22 7.67 -27.52
N ASP A 39 20.40 7.98 -28.82
CA ASP A 39 19.33 8.05 -29.85
C ASP A 39 18.78 6.67 -30.25
N ALA A 40 19.29 5.59 -29.67
CA ALA A 40 18.87 4.22 -29.95
C ALA A 40 18.77 3.39 -28.66
N SER A 41 18.86 4.03 -27.49
CA SER A 41 18.95 3.37 -26.19
C SER A 41 17.75 3.68 -25.31
N TYR A 42 17.16 2.62 -24.75
CA TYR A 42 16.17 2.66 -23.68
C TYR A 42 16.74 2.11 -22.36
N ALA A 43 18.06 2.06 -22.23
CA ALA A 43 18.72 1.49 -21.05
C ALA A 43 18.32 2.23 -19.75
N ARG A 44 18.12 3.55 -19.80
CA ARG A 44 17.64 4.32 -18.64
C ARG A 44 16.18 4.00 -18.33
N ALA A 45 15.32 3.86 -19.35
CA ALA A 45 13.92 3.49 -19.17
C ALA A 45 13.79 2.10 -18.51
N ALA A 46 14.60 1.13 -18.93
CA ALA A 46 14.69 -0.19 -18.30
C ALA A 46 15.28 -0.14 -16.88
N ALA A 47 16.29 0.71 -16.64
CA ALA A 47 16.88 0.88 -15.31
C ALA A 47 15.88 1.48 -14.31
N LEU A 48 15.04 2.42 -14.73
CA LEU A 48 13.97 2.98 -13.89
C LEU A 48 13.00 1.90 -13.43
N LEU A 49 12.62 0.98 -14.32
CA LEU A 49 11.73 -0.14 -13.98
C LEU A 49 12.41 -1.12 -13.01
N THR A 50 13.68 -1.45 -13.25
CA THR A 50 14.46 -2.34 -12.37
C THR A 50 14.68 -1.76 -10.97
N ALA A 51 14.67 -0.42 -10.84
CA ALA A 51 14.71 0.26 -9.55
C ALA A 51 13.35 0.24 -8.80
N ARG A 52 12.32 -0.34 -9.40
CA ARG A 52 10.96 -0.50 -8.85
C ARG A 52 10.62 -1.99 -8.70
N GLU A 53 9.34 -2.36 -8.73
CA GLU A 53 8.87 -3.74 -8.56
C GLU A 53 8.93 -4.57 -9.85
N PHE A 54 9.76 -4.17 -10.82
CA PHE A 54 9.87 -4.84 -12.11
C PHE A 54 11.20 -5.55 -12.29
N SER A 55 11.14 -6.70 -12.96
CA SER A 55 12.30 -7.26 -13.65
C SER A 55 12.17 -6.96 -15.13
N VAL A 56 13.30 -6.69 -15.80
CA VAL A 56 13.31 -6.32 -17.22
C VAL A 56 14.21 -7.27 -17.99
N ALA A 57 13.75 -7.74 -19.14
CA ALA A 57 14.52 -8.56 -20.06
C ALA A 57 14.32 -8.13 -21.52
N ALA A 58 15.31 -8.40 -22.36
CA ALA A 58 15.19 -8.29 -23.81
C ALA A 58 14.87 -9.66 -24.41
N HIS A 59 13.88 -9.74 -25.28
CA HIS A 59 13.58 -10.90 -26.12
C HIS A 59 14.36 -10.77 -27.43
N THR A 60 15.46 -11.48 -27.56
CA THR A 60 16.47 -11.21 -28.61
C THR A 60 16.32 -12.03 -29.88
N ASP A 61 15.55 -13.12 -29.83
CA ASP A 61 15.44 -14.08 -30.93
C ASP A 61 14.20 -14.96 -30.82
N GLY A 62 13.73 -15.43 -31.98
CA GLY A 62 12.57 -16.31 -32.07
C GLY A 62 11.24 -15.54 -32.03
N PRO A 63 10.12 -16.24 -32.29
CA PRO A 63 8.81 -15.61 -32.38
C PRO A 63 8.27 -15.20 -31.00
N LEU A 64 7.41 -14.18 -30.99
CA LEU A 64 6.57 -13.82 -29.84
C LEU A 64 5.36 -14.77 -29.73
N ASP A 65 5.63 -16.02 -29.35
CA ASP A 65 4.62 -17.06 -29.12
C ASP A 65 4.28 -17.27 -27.63
N VAL A 66 3.32 -18.16 -27.37
CA VAL A 66 2.88 -18.53 -26.00
C VAL A 66 4.04 -18.93 -25.08
N ALA A 67 5.08 -19.59 -25.61
CA ALA A 67 6.21 -20.05 -24.81
C ALA A 67 7.14 -18.88 -24.45
N SER A 68 7.42 -17.99 -25.41
CA SER A 68 8.26 -16.80 -25.19
C SER A 68 7.62 -15.79 -24.24
N LEU A 69 6.29 -15.65 -24.28
CA LEU A 69 5.51 -14.75 -23.42
C LEU A 69 5.21 -15.35 -22.04
N GLN A 70 5.59 -16.60 -21.80
CA GLN A 70 5.31 -17.28 -20.54
C GLN A 70 6.04 -16.57 -19.38
N GLY A 71 5.26 -15.99 -18.46
CA GLY A 71 5.77 -15.28 -17.31
C GLY A 71 6.07 -13.80 -17.56
N ALA A 72 5.92 -13.30 -18.80
CA ALA A 72 5.88 -11.87 -19.08
C ALA A 72 4.53 -11.30 -18.65
N ASP A 73 4.58 -10.14 -18.00
CA ASP A 73 3.39 -9.37 -17.60
C ASP A 73 3.18 -8.15 -18.50
N VAL A 74 4.27 -7.57 -19.01
CA VAL A 74 4.26 -6.48 -19.98
C VAL A 74 5.21 -6.78 -21.14
N LEU A 75 4.78 -6.49 -22.36
CA LEU A 75 5.59 -6.51 -23.57
C LEU A 75 5.67 -5.09 -24.15
N VAL A 76 6.87 -4.67 -24.49
CA VAL A 76 7.15 -3.39 -25.16
C VAL A 76 7.67 -3.67 -26.56
N ILE A 77 6.97 -3.17 -27.57
CA ILE A 77 7.38 -3.21 -28.98
C ILE A 77 7.80 -1.78 -29.37
N ALA A 78 9.11 -1.55 -29.41
CA ALA A 78 9.70 -0.22 -29.58
C ALA A 78 10.14 0.03 -31.02
N HIS A 79 9.17 0.39 -31.87
CA HIS A 79 9.38 0.77 -33.27
C HIS A 79 10.21 -0.23 -34.11
N PRO A 80 9.67 -1.43 -34.44
CA PRO A 80 10.27 -2.34 -35.43
C PRO A 80 10.44 -1.65 -36.78
N SER A 81 11.60 -1.79 -37.43
CA SER A 81 11.89 -1.08 -38.66
C SER A 81 12.80 -1.83 -39.63
N ASP A 82 12.59 -1.62 -40.93
CA ASP A 82 13.53 -2.06 -41.96
C ASP A 82 14.84 -1.25 -41.85
N PRO A 83 16.01 -1.90 -41.87
CA PRO A 83 17.32 -1.24 -41.82
C PRO A 83 17.58 -0.22 -42.94
N ALA A 84 16.76 -0.20 -43.99
CA ALA A 84 16.80 0.84 -45.02
C ALA A 84 16.38 2.23 -44.50
N TRP A 85 15.62 2.29 -43.40
CA TRP A 85 15.07 3.53 -42.84
C TRP A 85 15.68 3.87 -41.49
N GLU A 86 15.81 2.89 -40.59
CA GLU A 86 16.36 3.09 -39.26
C GLU A 86 17.60 2.24 -39.01
N ARG A 87 18.35 2.61 -37.97
CA ARG A 87 19.40 1.74 -37.43
C ARG A 87 18.78 0.84 -36.37
N THR A 88 18.74 -0.45 -36.65
CA THR A 88 17.95 -1.39 -35.84
C THR A 88 18.78 -2.46 -35.16
N VAL A 89 18.19 -3.11 -34.17
CA VAL A 89 18.79 -4.26 -33.49
C VAL A 89 19.16 -5.32 -34.54
N PRO A 90 20.41 -5.86 -34.53
CA PRO A 90 20.83 -6.84 -35.51
C PRO A 90 20.11 -8.19 -35.34
N GLY A 91 19.44 -8.65 -36.40
CA GLY A 91 18.76 -9.96 -36.41
C GLY A 91 17.39 -9.87 -37.05
N GLY A 92 16.66 -10.99 -37.06
CA GLY A 92 15.22 -11.03 -37.34
C GLY A 92 14.73 -10.39 -38.65
N VAL A 93 13.43 -10.09 -38.66
CA VAL A 93 12.70 -9.32 -39.68
C VAL A 93 11.78 -8.34 -38.97
N SER A 94 11.49 -7.19 -39.58
CA SER A 94 10.68 -6.13 -38.94
C SER A 94 9.18 -6.42 -38.87
N ARG A 95 8.75 -7.62 -39.29
CA ARG A 95 7.35 -8.02 -39.36
C ARG A 95 7.07 -9.17 -38.41
N LEU A 96 6.01 -9.03 -37.63
CA LEU A 96 5.38 -10.09 -36.87
C LEU A 96 4.65 -11.04 -37.83
N SER A 97 4.76 -12.34 -37.61
CA SER A 97 3.94 -13.33 -38.31
C SER A 97 2.49 -13.29 -37.82
N GLY A 98 1.55 -13.80 -38.62
CA GLY A 98 0.15 -13.90 -38.19
C GLY A 98 -0.05 -14.72 -36.91
N ALA A 99 0.77 -15.76 -36.71
CA ALA A 99 0.71 -16.58 -35.50
C ALA A 99 1.18 -15.82 -34.24
N GLU A 100 2.15 -14.90 -34.39
CA GLU A 100 2.58 -14.02 -33.30
C GLU A 100 1.51 -13.00 -32.96
N ILE A 101 0.88 -12.39 -33.98
CA ILE A 101 -0.24 -11.46 -33.77
C ILE A 101 -1.38 -12.15 -33.02
N ASP A 102 -1.77 -13.36 -33.43
CA ASP A 102 -2.82 -14.13 -32.76
C ASP A 102 -2.39 -14.50 -31.31
N SER A 103 -1.13 -14.88 -31.09
CA SER A 103 -0.60 -15.19 -29.75
C SER A 103 -0.59 -13.97 -28.82
N LEU A 104 -0.22 -12.81 -29.36
CA LEU A 104 -0.22 -11.53 -28.63
C LEU A 104 -1.64 -11.09 -28.27
N GLU A 105 -2.59 -11.21 -29.19
CA GLU A 105 -4.00 -10.92 -28.94
C GLU A 105 -4.55 -11.83 -27.81
N GLU A 106 -4.30 -13.15 -27.87
CA GLU A 106 -4.70 -14.10 -26.83
C GLU A 106 -4.02 -13.81 -25.48
N TRP A 107 -2.73 -13.45 -25.48
CA TRP A 107 -1.98 -13.12 -24.27
C TRP A 107 -2.50 -11.83 -23.61
N VAL A 108 -2.78 -10.78 -24.40
CA VAL A 108 -3.42 -9.55 -23.90
C VAL A 108 -4.81 -9.88 -23.37
N LEU A 109 -5.64 -10.64 -24.09
CA LEU A 109 -6.97 -11.05 -23.62
C LEU A 109 -6.92 -11.73 -22.24
N ALA A 110 -5.87 -12.53 -21.98
CA ALA A 110 -5.62 -13.23 -20.72
C ALA A 110 -5.02 -12.35 -19.60
N GLY A 111 -4.76 -11.07 -19.85
CA GLY A 111 -4.26 -10.13 -18.84
C GLY A 111 -2.84 -9.62 -19.04
N GLY A 112 -2.24 -9.84 -20.21
CA GLY A 112 -0.98 -9.23 -20.61
C GLY A 112 -1.10 -7.73 -20.89
N GLY A 113 -0.06 -6.98 -20.57
CA GLY A 113 0.06 -5.55 -20.90
C GLY A 113 0.90 -5.33 -22.16
N LEU A 114 0.35 -4.71 -23.19
CA LEU A 114 1.07 -4.40 -24.44
C LEU A 114 1.33 -2.90 -24.56
N ILE A 115 2.59 -2.50 -24.81
CA ILE A 115 2.96 -1.13 -25.15
C ILE A 115 3.58 -1.15 -26.55
N VAL A 116 2.98 -0.42 -27.49
CA VAL A 116 3.51 -0.28 -28.86
C VAL A 116 3.89 1.17 -29.11
N LEU A 117 5.14 1.38 -29.50
CA LEU A 117 5.66 2.69 -29.85
C LEU A 117 5.88 2.72 -31.37
N GLY A 118 5.19 3.63 -32.05
CA GLY A 118 5.38 3.88 -33.47
C GLY A 118 6.21 5.13 -33.71
N GLU A 119 6.13 5.62 -34.95
CA GLU A 119 6.94 6.74 -35.40
C GLU A 119 6.22 7.54 -36.49
N THR A 120 6.69 8.75 -36.79
CA THR A 120 6.25 9.51 -37.97
C THR A 120 6.36 8.68 -39.25
N GLU A 121 5.48 8.91 -40.23
CA GLU A 121 5.52 8.24 -41.53
C GLU A 121 5.45 6.69 -41.41
N GLN A 122 4.70 6.18 -40.43
CA GLN A 122 4.63 4.76 -40.03
C GLN A 122 4.67 3.73 -41.19
N ASP A 123 3.89 3.94 -42.26
CA ASP A 123 3.79 2.96 -43.36
C ASP A 123 5.11 2.68 -44.10
N LYS A 124 6.16 3.51 -43.99
CA LYS A 124 7.41 3.32 -44.74
C LYS A 124 8.35 2.29 -44.14
N TYR A 125 8.28 2.03 -42.83
CA TYR A 125 9.29 1.26 -42.09
C TYR A 125 9.23 -0.26 -42.30
N GLY A 126 8.34 -0.76 -43.15
CA GLY A 126 8.28 -2.18 -43.52
C GLY A 126 7.76 -3.12 -42.43
N ASN A 127 7.42 -2.61 -41.24
CA ASN A 127 6.77 -3.35 -40.17
C ASN A 127 5.28 -3.58 -40.44
N ASN A 128 4.63 -4.32 -39.54
CA ASN A 128 3.18 -4.52 -39.52
C ASN A 128 2.57 -4.30 -38.14
N SER A 129 3.08 -3.33 -37.38
CA SER A 129 2.53 -2.99 -36.05
C SER A 129 1.04 -2.63 -36.12
N ASN A 130 0.58 -2.04 -37.23
CA ASN A 130 -0.84 -1.74 -37.43
C ASN A 130 -1.71 -2.99 -37.63
N GLU A 131 -1.19 -4.10 -38.19
CA GLU A 131 -1.95 -5.37 -38.26
C GLU A 131 -2.23 -5.94 -36.85
N LEU A 132 -1.31 -5.69 -35.90
CA LEU A 132 -1.50 -6.02 -34.48
C LEU A 132 -2.45 -5.03 -33.79
N LEU A 133 -2.20 -3.72 -33.94
CA LEU A 133 -3.00 -2.68 -33.26
C LEU A 133 -4.47 -2.67 -33.69
N GLU A 134 -4.76 -3.05 -34.94
CA GLU A 134 -6.13 -3.15 -35.47
C GLU A 134 -6.96 -4.21 -34.70
N ARG A 135 -6.34 -5.23 -34.09
CA ARG A 135 -7.02 -6.18 -33.17
C ARG A 135 -7.59 -5.49 -31.94
N PHE A 136 -6.98 -4.38 -31.56
CA PHE A 136 -7.37 -3.56 -30.42
C PHE A 136 -8.10 -2.28 -30.85
N GLY A 137 -8.45 -2.14 -32.13
CA GLY A 137 -9.15 -0.96 -32.68
C GLY A 137 -8.32 0.32 -32.60
N LEU A 138 -7.00 0.18 -32.66
CA LEU A 138 -6.02 1.27 -32.67
C LEU A 138 -5.22 1.22 -33.98
N ARG A 139 -4.75 2.37 -34.45
CA ARG A 139 -3.89 2.46 -35.63
C ARG A 139 -3.00 3.68 -35.55
N ILE A 140 -1.72 3.53 -35.90
CA ILE A 140 -0.77 4.64 -36.07
C ILE A 140 -0.81 5.06 -37.53
N GLU A 141 -1.22 6.30 -37.79
CA GLU A 141 -1.35 6.85 -39.14
C GLU A 141 -0.01 7.35 -39.68
N HIS A 142 0.13 7.28 -41.00
CA HIS A 142 1.28 7.80 -41.72
C HIS A 142 1.20 9.34 -41.80
N ASP A 143 1.81 10.00 -40.82
CA ASP A 143 1.87 11.47 -40.72
C ASP A 143 3.19 11.93 -40.08
N THR A 144 3.53 13.20 -40.24
CA THR A 144 4.57 13.91 -39.47
C THR A 144 3.95 15.19 -38.94
N VAL A 145 3.53 15.20 -37.69
CA VAL A 145 2.88 16.39 -37.12
C VAL A 145 3.88 17.54 -37.03
N GLN A 146 3.45 18.72 -37.46
CA GLN A 146 4.20 19.97 -37.34
C GLN A 146 3.37 21.00 -36.59
N ASP A 147 3.93 21.59 -35.54
CA ASP A 147 3.30 22.64 -34.75
C ASP A 147 4.29 23.79 -34.48
N TYR A 148 4.05 24.93 -35.11
CA TYR A 148 4.90 26.11 -34.96
C TYR A 148 4.57 26.95 -33.71
N GLY A 149 3.40 26.73 -33.10
CA GLY A 149 2.92 27.50 -31.96
C GLY A 149 3.03 26.75 -30.64
N HIS A 150 2.99 25.41 -30.68
CA HIS A 150 2.99 24.53 -29.52
C HIS A 150 4.05 23.42 -29.68
N SER A 151 5.31 23.84 -29.76
CA SER A 151 6.48 22.96 -29.86
C SER A 151 7.60 23.37 -28.90
N LEU A 152 8.50 22.43 -28.61
CA LEU A 152 9.60 22.66 -27.69
C LEU A 152 10.76 23.44 -28.34
N ALA A 153 11.36 22.90 -29.41
CA ALA A 153 12.51 23.53 -30.08
C ALA A 153 12.47 23.46 -31.62
N ALA A 154 11.71 22.52 -32.19
CA ALA A 154 11.47 22.42 -33.62
C ALA A 154 9.98 22.18 -33.87
N PRO A 155 9.41 22.58 -35.02
CA PRO A 155 7.99 22.37 -35.28
C PRO A 155 7.56 20.91 -35.23
N SER A 156 8.46 19.95 -35.50
CA SER A 156 8.18 18.53 -35.36
C SER A 156 8.23 18.03 -33.90
N TRP A 157 8.72 18.83 -32.96
CA TRP A 157 8.83 18.53 -31.53
C TRP A 157 7.58 19.04 -30.82
N VAL A 158 6.48 18.38 -31.11
CA VAL A 158 5.12 18.79 -30.75
C VAL A 158 4.91 18.62 -29.26
N LEU A 159 4.61 19.71 -28.56
CA LEU A 159 4.14 19.61 -27.19
C LEU A 159 2.69 19.08 -27.23
N GLY A 160 2.45 17.93 -26.65
CA GLY A 160 1.12 17.33 -26.61
C GLY A 160 0.19 18.14 -25.69
N GLU A 161 -1.02 18.43 -26.16
CA GLU A 161 -2.11 18.84 -25.28
C GLU A 161 -2.59 17.60 -24.52
N LEU A 162 -2.15 17.48 -23.27
CA LEU A 162 -2.52 16.39 -22.38
C LEU A 162 -4.03 16.44 -22.06
N GLU A 163 -4.68 15.29 -22.17
CA GLU A 163 -6.09 15.14 -21.82
C GLU A 163 -6.28 15.12 -20.30
N ARG A 164 -7.52 15.25 -19.85
CA ARG A 164 -7.81 15.04 -18.44
C ARG A 164 -7.67 13.55 -18.10
N GLY A 165 -6.74 13.24 -17.20
CA GLY A 165 -6.55 11.91 -16.67
C GLY A 165 -7.82 11.28 -16.08
N ALA A 166 -7.93 9.95 -16.20
CA ALA A 166 -9.03 9.21 -15.61
C ALA A 166 -8.99 9.30 -14.07
N ARG A 167 -10.14 9.11 -13.44
CA ARG A 167 -10.34 9.28 -11.99
C ARG A 167 -10.83 7.99 -11.36
N GLY A 168 -10.62 7.87 -10.05
CA GLY A 168 -10.97 6.66 -9.30
C GLY A 168 -9.99 5.51 -9.55
N MET A 169 -10.49 4.27 -9.52
CA MET A 169 -9.67 3.06 -9.65
C MET A 169 -9.15 2.81 -11.06
N ALA A 170 -9.71 3.48 -12.06
CA ALA A 170 -9.20 3.44 -13.42
C ALA A 170 -7.77 4.00 -13.54
N GLY A 171 -7.32 4.77 -12.54
CA GLY A 171 -6.00 5.37 -12.46
C GLY A 171 -5.83 6.58 -13.39
N ASP A 172 -5.07 7.56 -12.94
CA ASP A 172 -4.66 8.74 -13.70
C ASP A 172 -3.29 8.49 -14.34
N LEU A 173 -3.28 8.02 -15.59
CA LEU A 173 -2.06 7.80 -16.38
C LEU A 173 -1.20 9.06 -16.57
N LEU A 174 -1.76 10.24 -16.33
CA LEU A 174 -1.11 11.54 -16.47
C LEU A 174 -0.78 12.15 -15.10
N ALA A 175 -0.93 11.40 -14.01
CA ALA A 175 -0.50 11.85 -12.69
C ALA A 175 1.01 12.16 -12.70
N ARG A 176 1.39 13.36 -12.25
CA ARG A 176 2.76 13.93 -12.27
C ARG A 176 3.31 14.24 -13.67
N VAL A 177 2.50 14.10 -14.73
CA VAL A 177 2.90 14.47 -16.09
C VAL A 177 2.42 15.89 -16.36
N ASP A 178 3.29 16.86 -16.17
CA ASP A 178 3.01 18.28 -16.40
C ASP A 178 2.98 18.65 -17.89
N SER A 179 3.87 18.03 -18.67
CA SER A 179 3.98 18.21 -20.12
C SER A 179 4.66 17.01 -20.77
N ALA A 180 4.38 16.77 -22.05
CA ALA A 180 5.07 15.77 -22.87
C ALA A 180 5.37 16.32 -24.28
N CYS A 181 6.59 16.12 -24.76
CA CYS A 181 7.06 16.49 -26.08
C CYS A 181 7.16 15.25 -26.96
N PHE A 182 6.59 15.33 -28.15
CA PHE A 182 6.60 14.31 -29.17
C PHE A 182 7.51 14.77 -30.32
N TYR A 183 8.72 14.22 -30.40
CA TYR A 183 9.86 14.73 -31.17
C TYR A 183 9.71 14.55 -32.68
N ARG A 184 8.96 13.54 -33.14
CA ARG A 184 8.61 13.34 -34.56
C ARG A 184 7.37 12.46 -34.67
N THR A 185 6.27 12.89 -34.07
CA THR A 185 5.12 12.00 -33.98
C THR A 185 4.29 11.88 -35.26
N GLY A 186 3.77 10.67 -35.48
CA GLY A 186 2.60 10.46 -36.32
C GLY A 186 1.30 10.85 -35.61
N THR A 187 0.20 10.18 -35.94
CA THR A 187 -1.07 10.34 -35.22
C THR A 187 -1.71 8.99 -34.97
N ILE A 188 -2.70 8.90 -34.09
CA ILE A 188 -3.42 7.67 -33.78
C ILE A 188 -4.90 7.81 -34.15
N THR A 189 -5.41 6.81 -34.86
CA THR A 189 -6.84 6.53 -34.94
C THR A 189 -7.22 5.55 -33.83
N ALA A 190 -8.27 5.89 -33.08
CA ALA A 190 -8.83 5.06 -32.01
C ALA A 190 -10.32 4.90 -32.25
N ASP A 191 -10.71 3.77 -32.83
CA ASP A 191 -12.08 3.54 -33.34
C ASP A 191 -13.02 2.95 -32.29
N ARG A 192 -12.50 2.58 -31.12
CA ARG A 192 -13.29 2.02 -30.02
C ARG A 192 -13.79 3.09 -29.08
N GLU A 193 -15.00 2.86 -28.55
CA GLU A 193 -15.63 3.75 -27.57
C GLU A 193 -14.91 3.72 -26.20
N ASP A 194 -14.27 2.60 -25.85
CA ASP A 194 -13.49 2.43 -24.61
C ASP A 194 -12.01 2.85 -24.74
N ALA A 195 -11.56 3.24 -25.93
CA ALA A 195 -10.22 3.79 -26.10
C ALA A 195 -10.15 5.21 -25.52
N ARG A 196 -9.13 5.45 -24.69
CA ARG A 196 -8.87 6.74 -24.04
C ARG A 196 -7.66 7.40 -24.67
N VAL A 197 -7.84 8.59 -25.22
CA VAL A 197 -6.74 9.43 -25.71
C VAL A 197 -6.08 10.11 -24.51
N LEU A 198 -4.75 10.08 -24.45
CA LEU A 198 -3.95 10.70 -23.38
C LEU A 198 -3.38 12.05 -23.80
N ALA A 199 -3.03 12.23 -25.08
CA ALA A 199 -2.45 13.46 -25.60
C ALA A 199 -2.91 13.70 -27.03
N ARG A 200 -3.06 14.98 -27.40
CA ARG A 200 -3.40 15.41 -28.77
C ARG A 200 -2.44 16.46 -29.29
N ALA A 201 -2.33 16.55 -30.60
CA ALA A 201 -1.75 17.73 -31.25
C ALA A 201 -2.63 18.96 -31.00
N SER A 202 -2.05 20.16 -31.01
CA SER A 202 -2.82 21.38 -30.79
C SER A 202 -3.83 21.63 -31.92
N ALA A 203 -4.75 22.57 -31.70
CA ALA A 203 -5.67 23.01 -32.75
C ALA A 203 -4.96 23.73 -33.93
N ALA A 204 -3.71 24.16 -33.77
CA ALA A 204 -2.92 24.87 -34.77
C ALA A 204 -1.89 23.99 -35.50
N ALA A 205 -1.73 22.73 -35.09
CA ALA A 205 -0.85 21.77 -35.72
C ALA A 205 -1.28 21.43 -37.15
N SER A 206 -0.37 20.85 -37.95
CA SER A 206 -0.65 20.35 -39.31
C SER A 206 -1.77 19.31 -39.35
N SER A 207 -1.94 18.56 -38.24
CA SER A 207 -3.01 17.60 -38.00
C SER A 207 -3.79 18.00 -36.74
N PRO A 208 -4.70 18.98 -36.84
CA PRO A 208 -5.32 19.61 -35.67
C PRO A 208 -6.04 18.61 -34.76
N ARG A 209 -5.76 18.65 -33.45
CA ARG A 209 -6.42 17.81 -32.43
C ARG A 209 -6.29 16.29 -32.62
N ALA A 210 -5.40 15.85 -33.52
CA ALA A 210 -5.17 14.44 -33.76
C ALA A 210 -4.58 13.77 -32.50
N PRO A 211 -5.05 12.57 -32.09
CA PRO A 211 -4.45 11.82 -30.99
C PRO A 211 -2.98 11.50 -31.24
N LEU A 212 -2.14 11.62 -30.22
CA LEU A 212 -0.70 11.29 -30.23
C LEU A 212 -0.36 10.11 -29.32
N ALA A 213 -1.19 9.86 -28.30
CA ALA A 213 -1.11 8.71 -27.41
C ALA A 213 -2.52 8.23 -27.03
N ALA A 214 -2.74 6.93 -26.99
CA ALA A 214 -4.01 6.32 -26.61
C ALA A 214 -3.82 5.00 -25.86
N VAL A 215 -4.81 4.63 -25.05
CA VAL A 215 -4.85 3.37 -24.31
C VAL A 215 -6.22 2.72 -24.41
N THR A 216 -6.30 1.40 -24.33
CA THR A 216 -7.55 0.64 -24.25
C THR A 216 -7.38 -0.60 -23.37
N ASP A 217 -8.45 -1.01 -22.70
CA ASP A 217 -8.52 -2.35 -22.11
C ASP A 217 -8.92 -3.36 -23.21
N HIS A 218 -8.50 -4.62 -23.07
CA HIS A 218 -8.90 -5.72 -23.95
C HIS A 218 -8.93 -7.04 -23.16
N GLY A 219 -10.15 -7.54 -22.88
CA GLY A 219 -10.32 -8.66 -21.96
C GLY A 219 -9.86 -8.29 -20.55
N ALA A 220 -8.93 -9.07 -20.00
CA ALA A 220 -8.28 -8.75 -18.73
C ALA A 220 -7.01 -7.90 -18.90
N GLY A 221 -6.53 -7.70 -20.12
CA GLY A 221 -5.28 -7.00 -20.42
C GLY A 221 -5.48 -5.58 -20.87
N ARG A 222 -4.35 -4.95 -21.22
CA ARG A 222 -4.24 -3.51 -21.41
C ARG A 222 -3.30 -3.21 -22.55
N VAL A 223 -3.67 -2.27 -23.40
CA VAL A 223 -2.88 -1.86 -24.57
C VAL A 223 -2.65 -0.36 -24.54
N ALA A 224 -1.40 0.07 -24.67
CA ALA A 224 -1.01 1.45 -24.87
C ALA A 224 -0.31 1.62 -26.21
N VAL A 225 -0.63 2.71 -26.90
CA VAL A 225 0.02 3.09 -28.15
C VAL A 225 0.41 4.56 -28.12
N LEU A 226 1.66 4.85 -28.51
CA LEU A 226 2.16 6.20 -28.72
C LEU A 226 2.70 6.28 -30.15
N ALA A 227 2.38 7.35 -30.86
CA ALA A 227 2.84 7.57 -32.24
C ALA A 227 4.25 8.16 -32.31
N ASP A 228 5.07 7.92 -31.29
CA ASP A 228 6.42 8.44 -31.14
C ASP A 228 7.21 7.52 -30.22
N SER A 229 8.40 7.13 -30.69
CA SER A 229 9.33 6.27 -29.99
C SER A 229 10.53 7.01 -29.41
N ASP A 230 10.75 8.28 -29.76
CA ASP A 230 11.83 9.11 -29.22
C ASP A 230 11.57 9.48 -27.74
N LEU A 231 10.31 9.65 -27.29
CA LEU A 231 9.97 10.15 -25.93
C LEU A 231 10.72 9.47 -24.78
N PHE A 232 10.92 8.16 -24.88
CA PHE A 232 11.52 7.33 -23.82
C PHE A 232 12.98 6.98 -24.10
N GLY A 233 13.56 7.54 -25.16
CA GLY A 233 14.97 7.48 -25.48
C GLY A 233 15.84 8.04 -24.35
N ASP A 234 17.05 7.53 -24.21
CA ASP A 234 17.96 7.92 -23.13
C ASP A 234 18.33 9.42 -23.17
N ASP A 235 18.14 10.10 -24.30
CA ASP A 235 18.32 11.54 -24.49
C ASP A 235 17.08 12.37 -24.10
N CYS A 236 15.86 11.83 -24.28
CA CYS A 236 14.59 12.53 -24.07
C CYS A 236 13.83 12.13 -22.79
N LEU A 237 14.13 10.98 -22.18
CA LEU A 237 13.39 10.44 -21.02
C LEU A 237 13.39 11.37 -19.79
N GLY A 238 14.44 12.18 -19.64
CA GLY A 238 14.58 13.14 -18.55
C GLY A 238 13.89 14.49 -18.80
N ASP A 239 13.34 14.70 -19.99
CA ASP A 239 12.65 15.94 -20.34
C ASP A 239 11.22 15.93 -19.82
N LEU A 240 10.75 17.11 -19.38
CA LEU A 240 9.36 17.35 -18.97
C LEU A 240 8.86 16.25 -18.00
N GLY A 241 7.68 15.68 -18.26
CA GLY A 241 7.08 14.58 -17.49
C GLY A 241 7.30 13.19 -18.09
N HIS A 242 8.26 12.97 -19.00
CA HIS A 242 8.38 11.70 -19.74
C HIS A 242 8.70 10.51 -18.83
N THR A 243 9.51 10.72 -17.79
CA THR A 243 9.83 9.69 -16.80
C THR A 243 8.57 9.19 -16.08
N ASP A 244 7.70 10.10 -15.64
CA ASP A 244 6.44 9.73 -14.98
C ASP A 244 5.46 9.10 -15.96
N LEU A 245 5.36 9.60 -17.19
CA LEU A 245 4.53 8.99 -18.23
C LEU A 245 4.93 7.55 -18.51
N TRP A 246 6.24 7.29 -18.66
CA TRP A 246 6.79 5.93 -18.86
C TRP A 246 6.40 4.99 -17.71
N LEU A 247 6.69 5.40 -16.47
CA LEU A 247 6.37 4.59 -15.29
C LEU A 247 4.86 4.35 -15.17
N ASN A 248 4.04 5.39 -15.37
CA ASN A 248 2.59 5.30 -15.30
C ASN A 248 2.03 4.30 -16.32
N LEU A 249 2.53 4.34 -17.57
CA LEU A 249 2.13 3.39 -18.62
C LEU A 249 2.49 1.95 -18.25
N VAL A 250 3.69 1.71 -17.73
CA VAL A 250 4.13 0.35 -17.39
C VAL A 250 3.40 -0.20 -16.15
N TYR A 251 3.22 0.59 -15.08
CA TYR A 251 2.40 0.18 -13.93
C TYR A 251 0.95 -0.09 -14.35
N TRP A 252 0.38 0.75 -15.23
CA TRP A 252 -0.96 0.53 -15.74
C TRP A 252 -1.02 -0.75 -16.58
N ALA A 253 -0.11 -0.96 -17.54
CA ALA A 253 -0.05 -2.16 -18.36
C ALA A 253 0.12 -3.44 -17.50
N ALA A 254 0.93 -3.37 -16.44
CA ALA A 254 1.17 -4.46 -15.50
C ALA A 254 0.07 -4.69 -14.45
N GLY A 255 -1.06 -3.96 -14.52
CA GLY A 255 -2.08 -3.95 -13.46
C GLY A 255 -2.57 -5.35 -13.04
N ASN A 256 -2.68 -6.28 -13.99
CA ASN A 256 -3.07 -7.66 -13.70
C ASN A 256 -2.02 -8.41 -12.86
N ALA A 257 -0.73 -8.19 -13.10
CA ALA A 257 0.35 -8.80 -12.33
C ALA A 257 0.29 -8.42 -10.85
N PHE A 258 0.03 -7.14 -10.56
CA PHE A 258 -0.14 -6.67 -9.19
C PHE A 258 -1.38 -7.24 -8.52
N SER A 259 -2.42 -7.59 -9.28
CA SER A 259 -3.66 -8.17 -8.73
C SER A 259 -3.56 -9.66 -8.36
N LYS A 260 -2.47 -10.34 -8.77
CA LYS A 260 -2.23 -11.74 -8.42
C LYS A 260 -2.16 -11.87 -6.89
N GLY A 261 -2.74 -12.96 -6.37
CA GLY A 261 -2.75 -13.22 -4.92
C GLY A 261 -1.34 -13.33 -4.35
N ASP A 262 -1.23 -13.22 -3.02
CA ASP A 262 0.03 -13.29 -2.25
C ASP A 262 0.77 -14.64 -2.34
N GLY A 263 0.21 -15.63 -3.05
CA GLY A 263 0.79 -16.96 -3.16
C GLY A 263 0.94 -17.64 -1.81
N LYS A 264 0.10 -17.30 -0.81
CA LYS A 264 0.17 -17.86 0.56
C LYS A 264 0.35 -19.37 0.52
N VAL A 265 1.50 -19.81 1.02
CA VAL A 265 1.81 -21.24 1.13
C VAL A 265 0.76 -21.91 2.01
N PRO A 266 0.15 -23.04 1.59
CA PRO A 266 -0.77 -23.78 2.44
C PRO A 266 -0.12 -24.19 3.77
N SER A 267 -0.82 -23.99 4.89
CA SER A 267 -0.32 -24.41 6.21
C SER A 267 -0.67 -25.87 6.47
N ALA A 268 0.34 -26.70 6.72
CA ALA A 268 0.14 -28.08 7.17
C ALA A 268 -0.52 -28.13 8.55
N ALA A 269 -0.20 -27.17 9.43
CA ALA A 269 -0.77 -27.07 10.76
C ALA A 269 -2.28 -26.76 10.70
N ALA A 270 -2.70 -25.84 9.84
CA ALA A 270 -4.12 -25.50 9.70
C ALA A 270 -4.96 -26.61 9.06
N ALA A 271 -4.34 -27.51 8.29
CA ALA A 271 -5.01 -28.68 7.72
C ALA A 271 -5.07 -29.88 8.68
N ASP A 272 -4.38 -29.82 9.82
CA ASP A 272 -4.27 -30.92 10.77
C ASP A 272 -5.59 -31.14 11.55
N GLY A 273 -5.95 -32.39 11.79
CA GLY A 273 -7.14 -32.74 12.57
C GLY A 273 -7.08 -32.24 14.02
N PHE A 274 -5.89 -32.14 14.61
CA PHE A 274 -5.73 -31.57 15.95
C PHE A 274 -6.05 -30.07 15.99
N TRP A 275 -5.75 -29.31 14.93
CA TRP A 275 -6.12 -27.91 14.86
C TRP A 275 -7.64 -27.74 14.73
N ILE A 276 -8.28 -28.53 13.86
CA ILE A 276 -9.74 -28.53 13.70
C ILE A 276 -10.43 -28.83 15.03
N ALA A 277 -9.95 -29.86 15.75
CA ALA A 277 -10.45 -30.20 17.08
C ALA A 277 -10.19 -29.07 18.10
N LEU A 278 -8.97 -28.52 18.15
CA LEU A 278 -8.63 -27.42 19.06
C LEU A 278 -9.57 -26.23 18.87
N LYS A 279 -9.79 -25.81 17.61
CA LYS A 279 -10.68 -24.70 17.30
C LYS A 279 -12.10 -24.97 17.77
N ALA A 280 -12.65 -26.15 17.48
CA ALA A 280 -14.00 -26.52 17.91
C ALA A 280 -14.15 -26.55 19.44
N GLU A 281 -13.18 -27.10 20.16
CA GLU A 281 -13.22 -27.18 21.62
C GLU A 281 -13.06 -25.81 22.28
N VAL A 282 -12.21 -24.94 21.74
CA VAL A 282 -12.08 -23.56 22.22
C VAL A 282 -13.38 -22.79 21.99
N GLU A 283 -14.03 -22.94 20.83
CA GLU A 283 -15.35 -22.33 20.58
C GLU A 283 -16.42 -22.82 21.58
N ALA A 284 -16.45 -24.13 21.86
CA ALA A 284 -17.35 -24.70 22.86
C ALA A 284 -17.07 -24.16 24.27
N LEU A 285 -15.80 -24.02 24.65
CA LEU A 285 -15.41 -23.46 25.94
C LEU A 285 -15.79 -21.98 26.05
N ARG A 286 -15.52 -21.18 25.02
CA ARG A 286 -15.84 -19.73 24.97
C ARG A 286 -17.30 -19.46 25.28
N ALA A 287 -18.21 -20.26 24.73
CA ALA A 287 -19.65 -20.13 24.95
C ALA A 287 -20.10 -20.35 26.41
N ARG A 288 -19.22 -20.89 27.27
CA ARG A 288 -19.45 -21.19 28.68
C ARG A 288 -18.70 -20.24 29.62
N GLN A 289 -17.87 -19.34 29.09
CA GLN A 289 -17.09 -18.40 29.88
C GLN A 289 -17.88 -17.12 30.17
N GLU A 290 -17.71 -16.60 31.38
CA GLU A 290 -18.09 -15.23 31.75
C GLU A 290 -17.08 -14.22 31.13
N ALA A 291 -17.40 -12.93 31.19
CA ALA A 291 -16.62 -11.89 30.52
C ALA A 291 -15.15 -11.76 31.00
N ASP A 292 -14.82 -12.26 32.19
CA ASP A 292 -13.45 -12.30 32.73
C ASP A 292 -12.71 -13.62 32.47
N GLY A 293 -13.35 -14.54 31.71
CA GLY A 293 -12.83 -15.85 31.37
C GLY A 293 -13.12 -16.96 32.39
N SER A 294 -13.75 -16.65 33.53
CA SER A 294 -14.17 -17.68 34.50
C SER A 294 -15.39 -18.48 34.01
N VAL A 295 -15.72 -19.59 34.67
CA VAL A 295 -16.93 -20.38 34.37
C VAL A 295 -17.78 -20.56 35.63
N ASP A 296 -19.09 -20.30 35.52
CA ASP A 296 -20.04 -20.54 36.61
C ASP A 296 -20.41 -22.03 36.70
N LEU A 297 -19.83 -22.74 37.68
CA LEU A 297 -20.11 -24.15 37.96
C LEU A 297 -21.53 -24.42 38.50
N GLY A 298 -22.32 -23.38 38.81
CA GLY A 298 -23.75 -23.52 39.06
C GLY A 298 -24.57 -23.63 37.78
N ARG A 299 -24.02 -23.20 36.62
CA ARG A 299 -24.68 -23.24 35.30
C ARG A 299 -24.15 -24.34 34.39
N HIS A 300 -22.88 -24.72 34.56
CA HIS A 300 -22.20 -25.70 33.72
C HIS A 300 -21.67 -26.87 34.56
N GLU A 301 -21.79 -28.09 34.03
CA GLU A 301 -21.30 -29.28 34.73
C GLU A 301 -19.77 -29.37 34.66
N GLY A 302 -19.12 -29.50 35.82
CA GLY A 302 -17.65 -29.56 35.89
C GLY A 302 -17.04 -30.67 35.03
N SER A 303 -17.66 -31.85 34.96
CA SER A 303 -17.18 -32.97 34.12
C SER A 303 -17.23 -32.69 32.61
N GLU A 304 -18.16 -31.85 32.16
CA GLU A 304 -18.22 -31.42 30.77
C GLU A 304 -17.06 -30.47 30.46
N LEU A 305 -16.78 -29.53 31.37
CA LEU A 305 -15.63 -28.63 31.26
C LEU A 305 -14.30 -29.39 31.32
N ASP A 306 -14.20 -30.42 32.17
CA ASP A 306 -13.03 -31.29 32.25
C ASP A 306 -12.76 -31.95 30.89
N THR A 307 -13.81 -32.42 30.22
CA THR A 307 -13.74 -33.03 28.89
C THR A 307 -13.22 -32.04 27.84
N HIS A 308 -13.74 -30.80 27.83
CA HIS A 308 -13.24 -29.75 26.93
C HIS A 308 -11.77 -29.42 27.18
N ILE A 309 -11.36 -29.29 28.45
CA ILE A 309 -9.95 -29.02 28.80
C ILE A 309 -9.05 -30.17 28.37
N GLU A 310 -9.46 -31.42 28.59
CA GLU A 310 -8.70 -32.61 28.16
C GLU A 310 -8.60 -32.73 26.64
N ALA A 311 -9.62 -32.31 25.89
CA ALA A 311 -9.57 -32.28 24.44
C ALA A 311 -8.66 -31.15 23.92
N ILE A 312 -8.78 -29.92 24.45
CA ILE A 312 -7.88 -28.79 24.14
C ILE A 312 -6.43 -29.17 24.41
N ALA A 313 -6.18 -29.73 25.60
CA ALA A 313 -4.92 -30.28 26.04
C ALA A 313 -4.29 -31.26 25.04
N ALA A 314 -5.06 -32.28 24.65
CA ALA A 314 -4.63 -33.31 23.72
C ALA A 314 -4.34 -32.72 22.33
N SER A 315 -5.17 -31.78 21.86
CA SER A 315 -4.95 -31.09 20.59
C SER A 315 -3.71 -30.22 20.61
N VAL A 316 -3.46 -29.45 21.68
CA VAL A 316 -2.21 -28.67 21.83
C VAL A 316 -0.98 -29.59 21.81
N ALA A 317 -1.04 -30.74 22.49
CA ALA A 317 0.04 -31.73 22.47
C ALA A 317 0.25 -32.34 21.07
N GLY A 318 -0.84 -32.65 20.34
CA GLY A 318 -0.80 -33.15 18.96
C GLY A 318 -0.21 -32.13 17.98
N MET A 319 -0.57 -30.85 18.15
CA MET A 319 -0.05 -29.74 17.32
C MET A 319 1.44 -29.47 17.52
N ALA A 320 2.05 -29.94 18.62
CA ALA A 320 3.46 -29.67 18.92
C ALA A 320 4.44 -30.14 17.82
N VAL A 321 4.06 -31.11 16.99
CA VAL A 321 4.86 -31.57 15.85
C VAL A 321 5.09 -30.46 14.81
N HIS A 322 4.14 -29.54 14.66
CA HIS A 322 4.23 -28.40 13.73
C HIS A 322 4.99 -27.22 14.31
N PHE A 323 5.16 -27.16 15.64
CA PHE A 323 5.74 -26.00 16.34
C PHE A 323 6.87 -26.40 17.32
N PRO A 324 7.94 -27.07 16.86
CA PRO A 324 9.03 -27.52 17.74
C PRO A 324 9.71 -26.37 18.50
N HIS A 325 9.80 -25.19 17.88
CA HIS A 325 10.32 -23.94 18.49
C HIS A 325 9.45 -23.43 19.63
N GLN A 326 8.19 -23.86 19.73
CA GLN A 326 7.25 -23.48 20.79
C GLN A 326 7.08 -24.56 21.87
N SER A 327 7.86 -25.65 21.86
CA SER A 327 7.69 -26.77 22.81
C SER A 327 7.56 -26.36 24.28
N GLY A 328 8.38 -25.42 24.75
CA GLY A 328 8.28 -24.88 26.11
C GLY A 328 7.00 -24.08 26.37
N TYR A 329 6.53 -23.32 25.40
CA TYR A 329 5.26 -22.60 25.45
C TYR A 329 4.07 -23.56 25.49
N LEU A 330 4.03 -24.53 24.57
CA LEU A 330 2.92 -25.49 24.50
C LEU A 330 2.82 -26.34 25.77
N ALA A 331 3.96 -26.71 26.36
CA ALA A 331 3.99 -27.41 27.64
C ALA A 331 3.54 -26.53 28.83
N ALA A 332 3.65 -25.20 28.74
CA ALA A 332 3.20 -24.26 29.75
C ALA A 332 1.70 -23.89 29.60
N VAL A 333 1.18 -23.91 28.37
CA VAL A 333 -0.26 -23.80 28.05
C VAL A 333 -1.00 -25.01 28.57
N ILE A 334 -0.48 -26.19 28.24
CA ILE A 334 -0.76 -27.40 29.00
C ILE A 334 -0.34 -27.13 30.44
N GLY A 335 -0.87 -27.69 31.50
CA GLY A 335 -0.41 -27.29 32.85
C GLY A 335 -0.98 -25.94 33.34
N ASP A 336 -1.00 -24.83 32.59
CA ASP A 336 -1.82 -23.65 32.95
C ASP A 336 -3.31 -23.99 32.82
N LEU A 337 -3.71 -24.67 31.73
CA LEU A 337 -5.06 -25.22 31.56
C LEU A 337 -5.45 -26.21 32.69
N TRP A 338 -4.50 -26.99 33.23
CA TRP A 338 -4.75 -28.02 34.25
C TRP A 338 -4.83 -27.37 35.61
N ALA A 339 -3.94 -26.41 35.89
CA ALA A 339 -4.00 -25.61 37.10
C ALA A 339 -5.32 -24.81 37.17
N TRP A 340 -5.79 -24.28 36.04
CA TRP A 340 -7.08 -23.57 35.98
C TRP A 340 -8.27 -24.50 36.27
N ARG A 341 -8.28 -25.70 35.68
CA ARG A 341 -9.25 -26.76 35.98
C ARG A 341 -9.22 -27.14 37.47
N ASP A 342 -8.05 -27.48 37.98
CA ASP A 342 -7.87 -27.97 39.36
C ASP A 342 -8.18 -26.88 40.40
N ALA A 343 -8.08 -25.61 40.02
CA ALA A 343 -8.49 -24.45 40.82
C ALA A 343 -10.00 -24.12 40.72
N GLY A 344 -10.79 -24.91 39.98
CA GLY A 344 -12.24 -24.77 39.89
C GLY A 344 -12.73 -23.70 38.93
N TYR A 345 -12.01 -23.43 37.83
CA TYR A 345 -12.45 -22.56 36.73
C TYR A 345 -12.75 -21.10 37.12
N GLY A 346 -12.02 -20.56 38.10
CA GLY A 346 -12.05 -19.13 38.45
C GLY A 346 -11.49 -18.24 37.32
N ARG A 347 -11.03 -17.02 37.63
CA ARG A 347 -10.37 -16.20 36.61
C ARG A 347 -9.08 -16.89 36.12
N PRO A 348 -8.87 -17.09 34.80
CA PRO A 348 -7.68 -17.76 34.29
C PRO A 348 -6.39 -17.01 34.62
N ASP A 349 -5.30 -17.74 34.86
CA ASP A 349 -3.95 -17.19 34.98
C ASP A 349 -2.99 -17.94 34.05
N PHE A 350 -2.63 -17.28 32.95
CA PHE A 350 -1.75 -17.82 31.91
C PHE A 350 -0.36 -17.16 31.93
N SER A 351 0.10 -16.72 33.11
CA SER A 351 1.37 -16.02 33.26
C SER A 351 2.56 -16.85 32.79
N ARG A 352 2.58 -18.16 33.05
CA ARG A 352 3.68 -19.06 32.61
C ARG A 352 3.67 -19.24 31.10
N SER A 353 2.50 -19.46 30.53
CA SER A 353 2.29 -19.53 29.08
C SER A 353 2.77 -18.24 28.39
N LEU A 354 2.38 -17.06 28.90
CA LEU A 354 2.73 -15.79 28.28
C LEU A 354 4.23 -15.51 28.34
N GLU A 355 4.89 -15.80 29.46
CA GLU A 355 6.35 -15.65 29.60
C GLU A 355 7.12 -16.58 28.64
N ALA A 356 6.58 -17.79 28.40
CA ALA A 356 7.17 -18.77 27.49
C ALA A 356 6.90 -18.48 26.01
N PHE A 357 5.86 -17.71 25.67
CA PHE A 357 5.52 -17.35 24.29
C PHE A 357 6.44 -16.23 23.80
N ARG A 358 7.46 -16.61 23.00
CA ARG A 358 8.56 -15.73 22.56
C ARG A 358 8.69 -15.63 21.03
N PRO A 359 7.65 -15.13 20.32
CA PRO A 359 7.73 -14.95 18.87
C PRO A 359 8.77 -13.90 18.47
N ASP A 360 9.08 -12.94 19.35
CA ASP A 360 10.17 -11.95 19.18
C ASP A 360 11.54 -12.60 18.92
N ARG A 361 11.75 -13.81 19.46
CA ARG A 361 12.99 -14.58 19.28
C ARG A 361 12.98 -15.51 18.07
N GLN A 362 11.84 -15.61 17.37
CA GLN A 362 11.58 -16.58 16.31
C GLN A 362 10.98 -15.86 15.09
N ARG A 363 11.77 -14.96 14.48
CA ARG A 363 11.35 -14.14 13.35
C ARG A 363 11.89 -14.69 12.02
N THR A 364 11.82 -16.00 11.82
CA THR A 364 12.20 -16.60 10.53
C THR A 364 11.07 -16.36 9.54
N ASP A 365 11.37 -15.93 8.31
CA ASP A 365 10.35 -15.67 7.30
C ASP A 365 9.43 -16.88 7.08
N GLY A 366 8.12 -16.66 7.17
CA GLY A 366 7.10 -17.68 6.99
C GLY A 366 6.92 -18.65 8.17
N ILE A 367 7.61 -18.47 9.29
CA ILE A 367 7.41 -19.34 10.47
C ILE A 367 5.99 -19.17 11.02
N GLU A 368 5.39 -20.30 11.39
CA GLU A 368 4.05 -20.32 11.98
C GLU A 368 4.13 -20.45 13.51
N HIS A 369 3.13 -19.87 14.18
CA HIS A 369 2.95 -19.98 15.62
C HIS A 369 1.52 -20.37 15.96
N LEU A 370 1.38 -21.35 16.84
CA LEU A 370 0.12 -21.56 17.57
C LEU A 370 0.04 -20.55 18.71
N VAL A 371 -1.11 -19.91 18.84
CA VAL A 371 -1.45 -18.98 19.93
C VAL A 371 -2.72 -19.49 20.60
N LEU A 372 -2.68 -19.69 21.92
CA LEU A 372 -3.83 -20.03 22.73
C LEU A 372 -3.76 -19.27 24.06
N PHE A 373 -4.70 -18.34 24.28
CA PHE A 373 -4.80 -17.58 25.52
C PHE A 373 -6.23 -17.15 25.83
N PRO A 374 -6.60 -16.98 27.11
CA PRO A 374 -7.73 -16.16 27.51
C PRO A 374 -7.39 -14.68 27.36
N MET A 375 -7.99 -13.98 26.40
CA MET A 375 -7.61 -12.61 26.01
C MET A 375 -8.79 -11.76 25.51
N TYR A 376 -8.69 -10.45 25.68
CA TYR A 376 -9.58 -9.51 24.97
C TYR A 376 -8.98 -9.10 23.63
N LYS A 377 -9.81 -8.55 22.74
CA LYS A 377 -9.39 -8.10 21.40
C LYS A 377 -9.43 -6.57 21.36
N GLN A 378 -8.31 -5.91 21.06
CA GLN A 378 -8.31 -4.44 20.93
C GLN A 378 -9.20 -4.04 19.74
N ASN A 379 -10.02 -3.01 19.89
CA ASN A 379 -11.04 -2.63 18.88
C ASN A 379 -12.01 -3.78 18.50
N GLY A 380 -12.13 -4.81 19.33
CA GLY A 380 -13.04 -5.95 19.16
C GLY A 380 -13.81 -6.25 20.44
N PRO A 381 -14.30 -7.49 20.60
CA PRO A 381 -14.95 -7.94 21.84
C PRO A 381 -14.04 -7.78 23.06
N ALA A 382 -14.58 -7.17 24.13
CA ALA A 382 -13.84 -6.80 25.34
C ALA A 382 -13.72 -7.95 26.35
N GLU A 383 -14.45 -9.05 26.13
CA GLU A 383 -14.45 -10.24 26.96
C GLU A 383 -13.09 -10.96 26.88
N LYS A 384 -12.60 -11.40 28.03
CA LYS A 384 -11.32 -12.09 28.22
C LYS A 384 -11.44 -13.61 28.15
N VAL A 385 -12.08 -14.10 27.10
CA VAL A 385 -12.32 -15.53 26.85
C VAL A 385 -11.17 -16.16 26.04
N PHE A 386 -11.11 -17.49 25.99
CA PHE A 386 -10.09 -18.19 25.20
C PHE A 386 -10.20 -17.86 23.72
N GLU A 387 -9.06 -17.73 23.04
CA GLU A 387 -8.96 -17.66 21.59
C GLU A 387 -7.79 -18.51 21.13
N ALA A 388 -7.95 -19.17 19.98
CA ALA A 388 -6.91 -19.97 19.35
C ALA A 388 -6.62 -19.44 17.95
N LEU A 389 -5.34 -19.24 17.61
CA LEU A 389 -4.88 -18.74 16.32
C LEU A 389 -3.72 -19.58 15.80
N ILE A 390 -3.66 -19.75 14.49
CA ILE A 390 -2.41 -20.00 13.78
C ILE A 390 -2.06 -18.70 13.06
N VAL A 391 -0.89 -18.17 13.37
CA VAL A 391 -0.35 -16.96 12.73
C VAL A 391 0.96 -17.28 12.03
N ARG A 392 1.27 -16.54 10.97
CA ARG A 392 2.52 -16.65 10.21
C ARG A 392 3.28 -15.33 10.25
N VAL A 393 4.59 -15.38 10.47
CA VAL A 393 5.45 -14.18 10.56
C VAL A 393 6.10 -13.91 9.20
N PRO A 394 5.71 -12.86 8.45
CA PRO A 394 6.53 -12.38 7.34
C PRO A 394 7.79 -11.72 7.89
N TRP A 395 8.96 -12.17 7.46
CA TRP A 395 10.25 -11.62 7.87
C TRP A 395 11.27 -11.63 6.72
N PRO A 396 10.96 -10.97 5.58
CA PRO A 396 11.83 -10.97 4.42
C PRO A 396 13.20 -10.36 4.73
N ALA A 397 14.20 -10.67 3.91
CA ALA A 397 15.59 -10.25 4.12
C ALA A 397 15.75 -8.73 4.25
N TRP A 398 14.96 -7.94 3.50
CA TRP A 398 14.98 -6.48 3.59
C TRP A 398 14.50 -6.00 4.97
N LEU A 399 13.49 -6.64 5.56
CA LEU A 399 12.96 -6.28 6.88
C LEU A 399 13.98 -6.57 7.97
N ALA A 400 14.59 -7.76 7.93
CA ALA A 400 15.67 -8.14 8.83
C ALA A 400 16.85 -7.15 8.73
N GLY A 401 17.20 -6.73 7.51
CA GLY A 401 18.25 -5.75 7.26
C GLY A 401 17.93 -4.36 7.83
N LEU A 402 16.70 -3.89 7.68
CA LEU A 402 16.25 -2.59 8.18
C LEU A 402 16.12 -2.56 9.70
N GLU A 403 15.53 -3.59 10.32
CA GLU A 403 15.42 -3.71 11.78
C GLU A 403 16.81 -3.80 12.41
N GLY A 404 17.70 -4.63 11.87
CA GLY A 404 19.04 -4.82 12.42
C GLY A 404 19.98 -3.61 12.29
N ALA A 405 19.70 -2.66 11.39
CA ALA A 405 20.62 -1.57 11.06
C ALA A 405 20.11 -0.15 11.32
N ARG A 406 18.80 0.11 11.17
CA ARG A 406 18.24 1.48 11.20
C ARG A 406 17.04 1.60 12.14
N PHE A 407 16.11 0.67 12.05
CA PHE A 407 14.84 0.71 12.76
C PHE A 407 14.77 -0.39 13.81
N ASP A 408 15.74 -0.39 14.72
CA ASP A 408 15.85 -1.43 15.73
C ASP A 408 14.61 -1.49 16.65
N ASN A 409 13.96 -2.65 16.65
CA ASN A 409 12.77 -2.91 17.44
C ASN A 409 12.70 -4.42 17.74
N PRO A 410 13.34 -4.87 18.84
CA PRO A 410 13.44 -6.30 19.16
C PRO A 410 12.10 -6.93 19.54
N LYS A 411 11.05 -6.13 19.80
CA LYS A 411 9.72 -6.63 20.16
C LYS A 411 8.79 -6.76 18.96
N PHE A 412 9.09 -6.09 17.85
CA PHE A 412 8.24 -6.07 16.68
C PHE A 412 8.16 -7.45 16.03
N VAL A 413 6.93 -7.92 15.83
CA VAL A 413 6.62 -9.16 15.12
C VAL A 413 5.42 -8.90 14.18
N PRO A 414 5.62 -8.68 12.88
CA PRO A 414 4.50 -8.65 11.96
C PRO A 414 3.91 -10.07 11.87
N VAL A 415 2.59 -10.17 11.76
CA VAL A 415 1.90 -11.44 11.63
C VAL A 415 0.83 -11.36 10.54
N THR A 416 0.52 -12.51 9.96
CA THR A 416 -0.62 -12.72 9.08
C THR A 416 -1.48 -13.85 9.63
N PHE A 417 -2.78 -13.82 9.36
CA PHE A 417 -3.66 -14.92 9.76
C PHE A 417 -3.47 -16.13 8.85
N VAL A 418 -3.35 -17.30 9.47
CA VAL A 418 -3.47 -18.60 8.80
C VAL A 418 -4.86 -19.17 9.06
N ASP A 419 -5.27 -19.26 10.33
CA ASP A 419 -6.64 -19.62 10.75
C ASP A 419 -6.86 -19.14 12.20
N HIS A 420 -8.11 -18.95 12.63
CA HIS A 420 -8.44 -18.41 13.94
C HIS A 420 -9.84 -18.81 14.43
N THR A 421 -10.06 -18.71 15.75
CA THR A 421 -11.39 -18.69 16.36
C THR A 421 -12.14 -17.40 16.05
N SER A 422 -13.46 -17.45 16.15
CA SER A 422 -14.40 -16.39 15.77
C SER A 422 -14.28 -15.11 16.60
N GLY A 423 -13.55 -15.10 17.72
CA GLY A 423 -13.28 -13.85 18.45
C GLY A 423 -12.42 -12.86 17.68
N TYR A 424 -11.65 -13.35 16.71
CA TYR A 424 -10.91 -12.52 15.77
C TYR A 424 -11.68 -12.20 14.48
N ASP A 425 -12.96 -12.58 14.37
CA ASP A 425 -13.92 -12.00 13.42
C ASP A 425 -14.34 -10.59 13.87
N SER A 426 -13.36 -9.71 14.07
CA SER A 426 -13.54 -8.38 14.64
C SER A 426 -12.56 -7.37 14.06
N GLU A 427 -12.66 -6.11 14.51
CA GLU A 427 -11.76 -5.06 14.06
C GLU A 427 -10.34 -5.13 14.70
N SER A 428 -10.06 -6.13 15.54
CA SER A 428 -8.72 -6.32 16.12
C SER A 428 -7.66 -6.67 15.06
N ALA A 429 -6.58 -5.91 15.07
CA ALA A 429 -5.41 -6.09 14.22
C ALA A 429 -4.11 -6.19 15.03
N VAL A 430 -4.20 -6.53 16.31
CA VAL A 430 -3.04 -6.75 17.17
C VAL A 430 -3.17 -7.99 18.04
N LEU A 431 -2.03 -8.52 18.47
CA LEU A 431 -1.87 -9.50 19.54
C LEU A 431 -0.77 -8.98 20.47
N PHE A 432 -1.16 -8.45 21.61
CA PHE A 432 -0.22 -7.87 22.59
C PHE A 432 -0.27 -8.60 23.93
N PRO A 433 0.86 -8.73 24.66
CA PRO A 433 0.92 -9.35 25.97
C PRO A 433 -0.10 -8.78 26.96
N GLU A 434 -0.39 -7.49 26.90
CA GLU A 434 -1.33 -6.80 27.76
C GLU A 434 -2.80 -7.22 27.56
N THR A 435 -3.12 -7.94 26.47
CA THR A 435 -4.48 -8.44 26.23
C THR A 435 -4.79 -9.75 26.96
N VAL A 436 -3.75 -10.50 27.30
CA VAL A 436 -3.84 -11.83 27.93
C VAL A 436 -4.21 -11.72 29.41
N THR A 437 -4.98 -12.70 29.89
CA THR A 437 -5.34 -12.82 31.30
C THR A 437 -4.23 -13.48 32.10
N VAL A 438 -3.66 -12.69 33.00
CA VAL A 438 -2.57 -13.05 33.91
C VAL A 438 -2.92 -12.59 35.32
N ALA A 439 -2.35 -13.25 36.34
CA ALA A 439 -2.55 -12.85 37.74
C ALA A 439 -1.87 -11.52 38.09
N GLU A 440 -0.66 -11.30 37.56
CA GLU A 440 0.11 -10.08 37.75
C GLU A 440 0.18 -9.25 36.45
N LYS A 441 1.07 -8.27 36.40
CA LYS A 441 1.26 -7.46 35.19
C LYS A 441 2.10 -8.24 34.17
N ALA A 442 1.55 -8.40 32.96
CA ALA A 442 2.26 -9.02 31.83
C ALA A 442 3.62 -8.36 31.55
N VAL A 443 4.64 -9.18 31.31
CA VAL A 443 5.91 -8.72 30.76
C VAL A 443 5.75 -8.58 29.25
N ASN A 444 6.03 -7.39 28.73
CA ASN A 444 5.89 -7.11 27.32
C ASN A 444 7.17 -7.49 26.56
N HIS A 445 7.20 -8.73 26.04
CA HIS A 445 8.30 -9.26 25.21
C HIS A 445 8.12 -9.03 23.71
N PHE A 446 6.88 -8.89 23.23
CA PHE A 446 6.57 -8.76 21.80
C PHE A 446 5.38 -7.83 21.57
N GLY A 447 5.29 -7.26 20.37
CA GLY A 447 4.12 -6.59 19.84
C GLY A 447 3.81 -7.18 18.47
N ALA A 448 2.73 -7.97 18.38
CA ALA A 448 2.34 -8.60 17.13
C ALA A 448 1.23 -7.81 16.43
N ILE A 449 1.44 -7.47 15.15
CA ILE A 449 0.53 -6.63 14.36
C ILE A 449 0.13 -7.36 13.07
N PHE A 450 -1.18 -7.42 12.80
CA PHE A 450 -1.75 -8.16 11.67
C PHE A 450 -1.69 -7.35 10.36
N CYS A 451 -0.53 -7.35 9.72
CA CYS A 451 -0.23 -6.60 8.51
C CYS A 451 -1.12 -6.98 7.31
N ASP A 452 -1.52 -8.26 7.17
CA ASP A 452 -2.44 -8.70 6.12
C ASP A 452 -3.84 -8.09 6.27
N ARG A 453 -4.30 -7.99 7.52
CA ARG A 453 -5.59 -7.41 7.87
C ARG A 453 -5.62 -5.90 7.66
N GLU A 454 -4.60 -5.17 8.12
CA GLU A 454 -4.49 -3.73 7.87
C GLU A 454 -4.34 -3.43 6.37
N GLY A 455 -3.48 -4.17 5.67
CA GLY A 455 -3.38 -4.11 4.20
C GLY A 455 -4.73 -4.32 3.53
N ALA A 456 -5.48 -5.36 3.92
CA ALA A 456 -6.78 -5.64 3.34
C ALA A 456 -7.83 -4.56 3.64
N ARG A 457 -7.77 -3.94 4.82
CA ARG A 457 -8.65 -2.81 5.20
C ARG A 457 -8.35 -1.59 4.36
N LEU A 458 -7.08 -1.20 4.23
CA LEU A 458 -6.65 -0.10 3.37
C LEU A 458 -7.19 -0.31 1.96
N ARG A 459 -6.91 -1.47 1.34
CA ARG A 459 -7.34 -1.76 -0.04
C ARG A 459 -8.86 -1.67 -0.21
N ARG A 460 -9.65 -2.19 0.73
CA ARG A 460 -11.12 -2.13 0.68
C ARG A 460 -11.64 -0.70 0.81
N THR A 461 -11.25 0.00 1.87
CA THR A 461 -11.74 1.36 2.14
C THR A 461 -11.32 2.33 1.05
N LEU A 462 -10.05 2.25 0.63
CA LEU A 462 -9.51 3.17 -0.36
C LEU A 462 -10.12 2.94 -1.75
N ARG A 463 -10.46 1.69 -2.12
CA ARG A 463 -11.13 1.42 -3.40
C ARG A 463 -12.44 2.18 -3.52
N SER A 464 -13.31 2.08 -2.51
CA SER A 464 -14.55 2.84 -2.48
C SER A 464 -14.31 4.35 -2.35
N ALA A 465 -13.32 4.78 -1.57
CA ALA A 465 -12.98 6.20 -1.44
C ALA A 465 -12.49 6.79 -2.77
N ALA A 466 -11.66 6.07 -3.52
CA ALA A 466 -11.14 6.52 -4.81
C ALA A 466 -12.27 6.76 -5.81
N GLU A 467 -13.25 5.86 -5.90
CA GLU A 467 -14.42 6.02 -6.75
C GLU A 467 -15.33 7.17 -6.30
N VAL A 468 -15.68 7.20 -5.01
CA VAL A 468 -16.59 8.21 -4.45
C VAL A 468 -16.02 9.63 -4.54
N LEU A 469 -14.70 9.76 -4.38
CA LEU A 469 -14.00 11.05 -4.41
C LEU A 469 -13.41 11.38 -5.78
N ARG A 470 -13.51 10.47 -6.76
CA ARG A 470 -12.94 10.64 -8.11
C ARG A 470 -11.45 11.06 -8.03
N LEU A 471 -10.65 10.32 -7.27
CA LEU A 471 -9.23 10.66 -7.02
C LEU A 471 -8.40 10.63 -8.32
N ASN A 472 -7.43 11.54 -8.46
CA ASN A 472 -6.37 11.48 -9.47
C ASN A 472 -5.29 10.45 -9.08
N LEU A 473 -5.68 9.17 -9.00
CA LEU A 473 -4.85 8.12 -8.43
C LEU A 473 -3.70 7.72 -9.37
N PRO A 474 -2.42 7.90 -9.02
CA PRO A 474 -1.30 7.46 -9.86
C PRO A 474 -1.31 5.93 -10.05
N PRO A 475 -0.87 5.38 -11.19
CA PRO A 475 -0.84 3.94 -11.43
C PRO A 475 -0.03 3.14 -10.42
N ASP A 476 1.06 3.69 -9.88
CA ASP A 476 1.84 3.05 -8.81
C ASP A 476 1.06 2.95 -7.48
N ALA A 477 0.27 3.98 -7.14
CA ALA A 477 -0.67 3.93 -6.01
C ALA A 477 -1.82 2.95 -6.27
N ALA A 478 -2.33 2.87 -7.51
CA ALA A 478 -3.34 1.87 -7.89
C ALA A 478 -2.80 0.43 -7.80
N ALA A 479 -1.51 0.21 -8.05
CA ALA A 479 -0.85 -1.07 -7.86
C ALA A 479 -0.85 -1.51 -6.40
N LEU A 480 -0.51 -0.61 -5.45
CA LEU A 480 -0.62 -0.85 -4.00
C LEU A 480 -2.04 -1.32 -3.60
N MET A 481 -3.06 -0.70 -4.17
CA MET A 481 -4.46 -1.02 -3.88
C MET A 481 -4.93 -2.35 -4.46
N SER A 482 -4.25 -2.83 -5.49
CA SER A 482 -4.59 -4.06 -6.19
C SER A 482 -3.80 -5.25 -5.66
N SER A 483 -2.63 -5.00 -5.07
CA SER A 483 -1.70 -6.03 -4.61
C SER A 483 -1.81 -6.32 -3.11
N PRO A 484 -2.27 -7.53 -2.72
CA PRO A 484 -2.21 -7.98 -1.34
C PRO A 484 -0.79 -7.95 -0.79
N LEU A 485 0.18 -8.41 -1.57
CA LEU A 485 1.57 -8.53 -1.16
C LEU A 485 2.24 -7.17 -0.95
N LEU A 486 2.06 -6.23 -1.89
CA LEU A 486 2.65 -4.90 -1.79
C LEU A 486 2.07 -4.09 -0.63
N SER A 487 0.76 -4.21 -0.39
CA SER A 487 0.13 -3.56 0.76
C SER A 487 0.56 -4.19 2.08
N GLU A 488 0.69 -5.52 2.16
CA GLU A 488 1.24 -6.19 3.36
C GLU A 488 2.66 -5.69 3.66
N ASP A 489 3.57 -5.69 2.68
CA ASP A 489 4.93 -5.20 2.85
C ASP A 489 4.98 -3.73 3.31
N ALA A 490 4.11 -2.88 2.74
CA ALA A 490 4.00 -1.48 3.13
C ALA A 490 3.58 -1.33 4.60
N PHE A 491 2.62 -2.11 5.08
CA PHE A 491 2.24 -2.10 6.50
C PHE A 491 3.35 -2.64 7.39
N VAL A 492 4.03 -3.72 7.00
CA VAL A 492 5.15 -4.27 7.79
C VAL A 492 6.25 -3.24 7.99
N LEU A 493 6.62 -2.49 6.94
CA LEU A 493 7.62 -1.43 7.06
C LEU A 493 7.10 -0.22 7.84
N TRP A 494 5.86 0.19 7.59
CA TRP A 494 5.22 1.28 8.34
C TRP A 494 5.21 0.96 9.83
N ASP A 495 4.68 -0.18 10.24
CA ASP A 495 4.55 -0.59 11.63
C ASP A 495 5.91 -0.69 12.34
N LEU A 496 6.94 -1.20 11.66
CA LEU A 496 8.31 -1.24 12.21
C LEU A 496 8.79 0.16 12.60
N ILE A 497 8.64 1.13 11.69
CA ILE A 497 9.12 2.50 11.90
C ILE A 497 8.24 3.23 12.91
N HIS A 498 6.92 3.08 12.80
CA HIS A 498 5.92 3.69 13.67
C HIS A 498 6.12 3.23 15.13
N ASP A 499 6.13 1.92 15.39
CA ASP A 499 6.23 1.38 16.75
C ASP A 499 7.55 1.77 17.40
N ARG A 500 8.63 1.81 16.60
CA ARG A 500 9.91 2.35 17.07
C ARG A 500 9.82 3.83 17.45
N ALA A 501 9.08 4.64 16.69
CA ALA A 501 8.96 6.08 16.89
C ALA A 501 8.26 6.46 18.21
N HIS A 502 7.48 5.56 18.81
CA HIS A 502 6.95 5.76 20.16
C HIS A 502 8.03 5.80 21.23
N SER A 503 9.07 4.97 21.09
CA SER A 503 10.07 4.76 22.16
C SER A 503 11.44 5.36 21.86
N ARG A 504 11.71 5.73 20.60
CA ARG A 504 13.03 6.17 20.14
C ARG A 504 12.94 7.27 19.10
N GLY A 505 13.96 8.12 19.04
CA GLY A 505 14.05 9.24 18.09
C GLY A 505 14.25 10.57 18.81
N ASP A 506 14.10 11.67 18.08
CA ASP A 506 14.03 13.02 18.67
C ASP A 506 12.63 13.26 19.24
N LEU A 507 12.56 13.76 20.48
CA LEU A 507 11.32 13.91 21.25
C LEU A 507 10.44 12.64 21.25
N PRO A 508 10.98 11.46 21.63
CA PRO A 508 10.15 10.28 21.79
C PRO A 508 9.12 10.57 22.89
N PHE A 509 7.90 10.07 22.72
CA PHE A 509 6.83 10.30 23.69
C PHE A 509 7.35 9.97 25.09
N ASP A 510 7.14 10.92 25.99
CA ASP A 510 7.72 10.88 27.32
C ASP A 510 7.48 9.48 27.95
N PRO A 511 8.52 8.71 28.30
CA PRO A 511 8.36 7.41 28.93
C PRO A 511 7.61 7.48 30.27
N PHE A 512 7.47 8.68 30.86
CA PHE A 512 6.62 8.92 32.03
C PHE A 512 5.13 9.12 31.67
N MET A 513 4.77 9.45 30.43
CA MET A 513 3.40 9.73 29.96
C MET A 513 2.63 8.50 29.43
N ILE A 514 3.30 7.41 29.04
CA ILE A 514 2.74 6.19 28.38
C ILE A 514 1.62 5.49 29.20
N ARG A 515 1.34 5.91 30.44
CA ARG A 515 0.25 5.37 31.27
C ARG A 515 -0.54 6.43 32.02
N GLN A 516 -0.41 7.69 31.60
CA GLN A 516 -1.08 8.80 32.26
C GLN A 516 -2.34 9.18 31.50
N ARG A 517 -3.45 9.30 32.23
CA ARG A 517 -4.70 9.85 31.72
C ARG A 517 -4.46 11.26 31.17
N ALA A 518 -4.71 11.46 29.89
CA ALA A 518 -4.58 12.73 29.16
C ALA A 518 -5.81 12.98 28.29
N PRO A 519 -6.03 14.21 27.81
CA PRO A 519 -7.04 14.48 26.79
C PRO A 519 -6.73 13.76 25.49
N TYR A 520 -7.76 13.34 24.74
CA TYR A 520 -7.55 12.40 23.64
C TYR A 520 -6.81 12.99 22.42
N TRP A 521 -6.78 14.32 22.25
CA TRP A 521 -5.96 14.95 21.23
C TRP A 521 -4.46 14.78 21.49
N MET A 522 -4.04 14.55 22.74
CA MET A 522 -2.64 14.21 23.02
C MET A 522 -2.27 12.84 22.44
N TYR A 523 -3.15 11.85 22.58
CA TYR A 523 -2.97 10.54 21.93
C TYR A 523 -3.02 10.70 20.40
N GLY A 524 -3.96 11.50 19.88
CA GLY A 524 -4.10 11.70 18.44
C GLY A 524 -2.88 12.38 17.80
N LEU A 525 -2.29 13.35 18.48
CA LEU A 525 -1.04 14.00 18.05
C LEU A 525 0.18 13.09 18.18
N GLU A 526 0.20 12.20 19.17
CA GLU A 526 1.26 11.22 19.31
C GLU A 526 1.24 10.17 18.20
N GLU A 527 0.10 9.54 17.95
CA GLU A 527 -0.08 8.58 16.85
C GLU A 527 0.24 9.23 15.50
N LEU A 528 -0.25 10.45 15.29
CA LEU A 528 0.06 11.21 14.09
C LEU A 528 1.56 11.55 13.99
N ARG A 529 2.23 11.93 15.09
CA ARG A 529 3.68 12.20 15.08
C ARG A 529 4.47 10.96 14.65
N CYS A 530 4.11 9.78 15.15
CA CYS A 530 4.74 8.52 14.75
C CYS A 530 4.56 8.25 13.26
N ASP A 531 3.35 8.43 12.72
CA ASP A 531 3.09 8.26 11.28
C ASP A 531 3.79 9.29 10.40
N LEU A 532 3.79 10.56 10.80
CA LEU A 532 4.51 11.60 10.07
C LEU A 532 6.02 11.34 10.08
N THR A 533 6.54 10.73 11.15
CA THR A 533 7.93 10.27 11.23
C THR A 533 8.16 9.07 10.30
N ALA A 534 7.27 8.08 10.31
CA ALA A 534 7.33 6.94 9.41
C ALA A 534 7.28 7.37 7.93
N PHE A 535 6.42 8.33 7.59
CA PHE A 535 6.35 8.93 6.27
C PHE A 535 7.68 9.57 5.86
N GLY A 536 8.29 10.37 6.75
CA GLY A 536 9.58 11.00 6.49
C GLY A 536 10.74 10.02 6.35
N GLU A 537 10.74 8.91 7.10
CA GLU A 537 11.73 7.83 6.91
C GLU A 537 11.49 7.04 5.63
N ALA A 538 10.23 6.83 5.24
CA ALA A 538 9.86 6.19 3.99
C ALA A 538 10.30 6.99 2.76
N MET A 539 10.21 8.33 2.81
CA MET A 539 10.78 9.21 1.77
C MET A 539 12.30 9.01 1.64
N LYS A 540 13.03 8.96 2.76
CA LYS A 540 14.49 8.73 2.72
C LYS A 540 14.82 7.36 2.11
N LEU A 541 14.05 6.33 2.45
CA LEU A 541 14.23 5.00 1.87
C LEU A 541 14.01 5.02 0.35
N GLU A 542 12.99 5.72 -0.13
CA GLU A 542 12.76 5.89 -1.57
C GLU A 542 13.93 6.63 -2.24
N ASP A 543 14.38 7.75 -1.68
CA ASP A 543 15.51 8.54 -2.19
C ASP A 543 16.83 7.74 -2.22
N GLU A 544 16.98 6.78 -1.30
CA GLU A 544 18.11 5.85 -1.23
C GLU A 544 17.95 4.63 -2.17
N GLY A 545 16.87 4.56 -2.95
CA GLY A 545 16.63 3.54 -3.96
C GLY A 545 15.85 2.30 -3.48
N PHE A 546 15.16 2.39 -2.33
CA PHE A 546 14.27 1.33 -1.85
C PHE A 546 12.80 1.68 -2.13
N PRO A 547 12.20 1.14 -3.22
CA PRO A 547 10.93 1.63 -3.77
C PRO A 547 9.72 1.39 -2.87
N LEU A 548 9.79 0.43 -1.95
CA LEU A 548 8.74 0.19 -0.96
C LEU A 548 8.45 1.45 -0.10
N GLY A 549 9.44 2.33 0.07
CA GLY A 549 9.26 3.63 0.74
C GLY A 549 8.15 4.48 0.12
N ARG A 550 7.96 4.44 -1.20
CA ARG A 550 6.86 5.15 -1.87
C ARG A 550 5.50 4.57 -1.48
N HIS A 551 5.39 3.26 -1.41
CA HIS A 551 4.14 2.58 -1.05
C HIS A 551 3.77 2.78 0.42
N VAL A 552 4.75 2.88 1.31
CA VAL A 552 4.51 3.29 2.71
C VAL A 552 3.95 4.70 2.81
N GLN A 553 4.50 5.66 2.04
CA GLN A 553 3.96 7.02 1.99
C GLN A 553 2.49 7.02 1.56
N TYR A 554 2.14 6.27 0.51
CA TYR A 554 0.76 6.12 0.08
C TYR A 554 -0.12 5.47 1.15
N ALA A 555 0.31 4.37 1.77
CA ALA A 555 -0.46 3.70 2.82
C ALA A 555 -0.80 4.64 3.98
N ILE A 556 0.21 5.36 4.51
CA ILE A 556 0.04 6.36 5.58
C ILE A 556 -0.94 7.45 5.16
N LEU A 557 -0.71 8.06 4.00
CA LEU A 557 -1.51 9.16 3.51
C LEU A 557 -2.97 8.73 3.37
N PHE A 558 -3.22 7.61 2.69
CA PHE A 558 -4.58 7.16 2.40
C PHE A 558 -5.34 6.71 3.64
N ASP A 559 -4.71 6.02 4.58
CA ASP A 559 -5.39 5.62 5.81
C ASP A 559 -5.74 6.82 6.69
N ARG A 560 -4.79 7.75 6.87
CA ARG A 560 -5.03 8.97 7.65
C ARG A 560 -6.07 9.86 6.97
N LEU A 561 -6.12 9.93 5.64
CA LEU A 561 -7.11 10.75 4.95
C LEU A 561 -8.50 10.10 4.85
N PHE A 562 -8.60 8.78 4.66
CA PHE A 562 -9.87 8.16 4.23
C PHE A 562 -10.41 7.06 5.13
N ARG A 563 -9.57 6.34 5.90
CA ARG A 563 -10.04 5.27 6.78
C ARG A 563 -10.21 5.73 8.22
N PHE A 564 -9.15 6.24 8.84
CA PHE A 564 -9.17 6.59 10.27
C PHE A 564 -10.23 7.64 10.66
N PRO A 565 -10.47 8.73 9.89
CA PRO A 565 -11.47 9.73 10.26
C PRO A 565 -12.89 9.19 10.42
N ILE A 566 -13.25 8.14 9.66
CA ILE A 566 -14.62 7.65 9.56
C ILE A 566 -14.87 6.30 10.25
N THR A 567 -13.81 5.59 10.64
CA THR A 567 -13.88 4.31 11.36
C THR A 567 -14.12 4.50 12.87
N GLY A 568 -14.93 3.63 13.46
CA GLY A 568 -15.19 3.59 14.89
C GLY A 568 -16.20 4.63 15.42
N ALA A 569 -16.45 4.59 16.73
CA ALA A 569 -17.30 5.57 17.40
C ALA A 569 -16.60 6.95 17.46
N ARG A 570 -17.37 8.04 17.56
CA ARG A 570 -16.84 9.41 17.72
C ARG A 570 -16.54 9.80 19.16
N ARG A 571 -16.53 8.84 20.08
CA ARG A 571 -16.24 9.08 21.49
C ARG A 571 -14.73 9.02 21.74
N ARG A 572 -14.08 10.18 21.82
CA ARG A 572 -12.65 10.36 22.09
C ARG A 572 -11.77 9.61 21.10
N ASN A 573 -12.19 9.60 19.83
CA ASN A 573 -11.52 8.92 18.74
C ASN A 573 -10.28 9.71 18.32
N TYR A 574 -9.12 9.30 18.83
CA TYR A 574 -7.85 9.98 18.63
C TYR A 574 -7.28 9.76 17.23
N ASP A 575 -7.41 8.57 16.66
CA ASP A 575 -6.96 8.30 15.29
C ASP A 575 -7.72 9.09 14.25
N GLY A 576 -9.05 9.15 14.42
CA GLY A 576 -9.90 9.93 13.54
C GLY A 576 -9.63 11.43 13.63
N LEU A 577 -9.19 11.93 14.79
CA LEU A 577 -8.75 13.33 14.93
C LEU A 577 -7.42 13.58 14.22
N GLY A 578 -6.44 12.68 14.38
CA GLY A 578 -5.14 12.80 13.69
C GLY A 578 -5.30 12.85 12.18
N GLY A 579 -6.15 11.99 11.62
CA GLY A 579 -6.48 12.01 10.19
C GLY A 579 -7.18 13.29 9.73
N GLN A 580 -8.16 13.78 10.50
CA GLN A 580 -8.86 15.04 10.19
C GLN A 580 -7.91 16.25 10.24
N LEU A 581 -6.95 16.26 11.17
CA LEU A 581 -5.92 17.29 11.25
C LEU A 581 -5.01 17.27 10.02
N LEU A 582 -4.55 16.09 9.59
CA LEU A 582 -3.72 15.96 8.38
C LEU A 582 -4.47 16.47 7.14
N PHE A 583 -5.71 16.03 6.94
CA PHE A 583 -6.54 16.48 5.82
C PHE A 583 -6.73 18.00 5.83
N ALA A 584 -7.13 18.56 6.98
CA ALA A 584 -7.38 20.00 7.12
C ALA A 584 -6.10 20.81 6.88
N TYR A 585 -4.95 20.35 7.36
CA TYR A 585 -3.65 20.98 7.13
C TYR A 585 -3.30 20.97 5.63
N LEU A 586 -3.34 19.81 4.97
CA LEU A 586 -2.99 19.68 3.56
C LEU A 586 -3.92 20.50 2.67
N HIS A 587 -5.23 20.50 2.94
CA HIS A 587 -6.21 21.31 2.23
C HIS A 587 -5.97 22.82 2.42
N THR A 588 -5.73 23.26 3.67
CA THR A 588 -5.50 24.69 3.99
C THR A 588 -4.26 25.24 3.28
N HIS A 589 -3.23 24.41 3.08
CA HIS A 589 -1.98 24.81 2.43
C HIS A 589 -1.94 24.51 0.93
N GLY A 590 -3.07 24.08 0.33
CA GLY A 590 -3.18 23.88 -1.12
C GLY A 590 -2.48 22.63 -1.65
N HIS A 591 -2.37 21.57 -0.85
CA HIS A 591 -1.91 20.24 -1.30
C HIS A 591 -3.06 19.29 -1.62
N LEU A 592 -4.28 19.65 -1.23
CA LEU A 592 -5.53 18.95 -1.56
C LEU A 592 -6.55 19.96 -2.06
N HIS A 593 -7.27 19.62 -3.12
CA HIS A 593 -8.30 20.48 -3.71
C HIS A 593 -9.62 19.72 -3.86
N TRP A 594 -10.71 20.34 -3.41
CA TRP A 594 -12.06 19.86 -3.69
C TRP A 594 -12.72 20.77 -4.74
N THR A 595 -12.81 20.29 -5.97
CA THR A 595 -13.34 21.05 -7.11
C THR A 595 -14.27 20.15 -7.92
N ASP A 596 -15.44 20.64 -8.31
CA ASP A 596 -16.42 19.90 -9.13
C ASP A 596 -16.79 18.49 -8.61
N ASN A 597 -16.81 18.33 -7.28
CA ASN A 597 -17.02 17.06 -6.57
C ASN A 597 -15.90 16.02 -6.76
N GLU A 598 -14.71 16.46 -7.09
CA GLU A 598 -13.52 15.63 -7.16
C GLU A 598 -12.48 16.10 -6.13
N LEU A 599 -11.83 15.15 -5.47
CA LEU A 599 -10.68 15.41 -4.62
C LEU A 599 -9.40 15.20 -5.45
N THR A 600 -8.62 16.26 -5.61
CA THR A 600 -7.32 16.22 -6.29
C THR A 600 -6.20 16.34 -5.27
N ILE A 601 -5.21 15.45 -5.37
CA ILE A 601 -3.98 15.46 -4.57
C ILE A 601 -2.85 16.03 -5.42
N GLU A 602 -2.15 17.04 -4.90
CA GLU A 602 -0.97 17.62 -5.54
C GLU A 602 0.25 16.72 -5.30
N TRP A 603 0.41 15.66 -6.12
CA TRP A 603 1.41 14.61 -5.89
C TRP A 603 2.86 15.12 -5.78
N ASP A 604 3.22 16.18 -6.50
CA ASP A 604 4.56 16.75 -6.47
C ASP A 604 4.87 17.53 -5.18
N THR A 605 3.83 17.91 -4.42
CA THR A 605 4.00 18.77 -3.25
C THR A 605 3.38 18.22 -1.98
N VAL A 606 2.53 17.18 -2.04
CA VAL A 606 1.83 16.63 -0.88
C VAL A 606 2.80 16.15 0.20
N ALA A 607 3.92 15.54 -0.17
CA ALA A 607 4.98 15.12 0.76
C ALA A 607 5.56 16.30 1.56
N ARG A 608 5.72 17.47 0.92
CA ARG A 608 6.13 18.72 1.59
C ARG A 608 5.08 19.18 2.59
N GLY A 609 3.79 19.04 2.26
CA GLY A 609 2.68 19.32 3.17
C GLY A 609 2.70 18.43 4.40
N VAL A 610 2.92 17.12 4.22
CA VAL A 610 3.05 16.15 5.32
C VAL A 610 4.23 16.52 6.22
N ALA A 611 5.39 16.86 5.63
CA ALA A 611 6.56 17.32 6.37
C ALA A 611 6.29 18.64 7.14
N GLY A 612 5.54 19.59 6.56
CA GLY A 612 5.18 20.82 7.24
C GLY A 612 4.33 20.60 8.49
N LEU A 613 3.35 19.68 8.43
CA LEU A 613 2.58 19.31 9.63
C LEU A 613 3.46 18.62 10.67
N ARG A 614 4.39 17.76 10.23
CA ARG A 614 5.36 17.11 11.11
C ARG A 614 6.17 18.15 11.88
N ASP A 615 6.69 19.16 11.19
CA ASP A 615 7.47 20.24 11.81
C ASP A 615 6.65 21.01 12.84
N ALA A 616 5.38 21.29 12.58
CA ALA A 616 4.48 21.94 13.54
C ALA A 616 4.25 21.09 14.80
N VAL A 617 4.07 19.76 14.63
CA VAL A 617 3.92 18.83 15.76
C VAL A 617 5.22 18.68 16.54
N VAL A 618 6.35 18.55 15.85
CA VAL A 618 7.70 18.50 16.47
C VAL A 618 7.96 19.77 17.27
N GLU A 619 7.63 20.94 16.73
CA GLU A 619 7.76 22.23 17.42
C GLU A 619 6.90 22.31 18.68
N LEU A 620 5.66 21.79 18.63
CA LEU A 620 4.79 21.69 19.81
C LEU A 620 5.44 20.88 20.94
N TYR A 621 6.03 19.73 20.62
CA TYR A 621 6.72 18.88 21.59
C TYR A 621 8.03 19.50 22.08
N ARG A 622 8.83 20.08 21.17
CA ARG A 622 10.11 20.73 21.48
C ARG A 622 9.93 21.86 22.47
N THR A 623 8.95 22.72 22.23
CA THR A 623 8.59 23.83 23.13
C THR A 623 7.80 23.36 24.36
N GLY A 624 7.31 22.12 24.36
CA GLY A 624 6.58 21.50 25.47
C GLY A 624 7.45 21.25 26.70
N ILE A 625 8.76 21.07 26.53
CA ILE A 625 9.72 20.85 27.62
C ILE A 625 9.69 21.98 28.65
N ASP A 626 9.41 23.21 28.20
CA ASP A 626 9.37 24.40 29.05
C ASP A 626 7.96 24.71 29.62
N ARG A 627 6.96 23.86 29.34
CA ARG A 627 5.56 24.07 29.76
C ARG A 627 5.19 23.18 30.95
N SER A 628 4.28 23.67 31.80
CA SER A 628 3.55 22.76 32.69
C SER A 628 2.72 21.78 31.86
N LYS A 629 2.38 20.63 32.45
CA LYS A 629 1.58 19.58 31.77
C LYS A 629 0.25 20.13 31.23
N LEU A 630 -0.45 20.93 32.04
CA LEU A 630 -1.71 21.56 31.62
C LEU A 630 -1.49 22.57 30.50
N ARG A 631 -0.45 23.41 30.59
CA ARG A 631 -0.11 24.39 29.54
C ARG A 631 0.31 23.71 28.24
N HIS A 632 0.93 22.54 28.31
CA HIS A 632 1.22 21.75 27.12
C HIS A 632 -0.05 21.20 26.47
N TRP A 633 -0.97 20.62 27.25
CA TRP A 633 -2.27 20.14 26.74
C TRP A 633 -3.10 21.26 26.11
N CYS A 634 -3.04 22.45 26.70
CA CYS A 634 -3.61 23.69 26.19
C CYS A 634 -3.05 24.05 24.80
N ALA A 635 -1.72 24.12 24.67
CA ALA A 635 -1.06 24.45 23.40
C ALA A 635 -1.33 23.39 22.32
N ALA A 636 -1.41 22.12 22.70
CA ALA A 636 -1.76 21.03 21.81
C ALA A 636 -3.20 21.16 21.28
N HIS A 637 -4.15 21.50 22.16
CA HIS A 637 -5.53 21.81 21.76
C HIS A 637 -5.56 22.99 20.79
N ASP A 638 -4.84 24.07 21.09
CA ASP A 638 -4.80 25.29 20.26
C ASP A 638 -4.20 25.02 18.86
N LEU A 639 -3.18 24.14 18.76
CA LEU A 639 -2.64 23.68 17.47
C LEU A 639 -3.71 22.96 16.64
N VAL A 640 -4.40 21.99 17.24
CA VAL A 640 -5.47 21.24 16.55
C VAL A 640 -6.60 22.20 16.14
N ALA A 641 -7.01 23.08 17.05
CA ALA A 641 -8.08 24.07 16.85
C ALA A 641 -7.79 25.08 15.73
N SER A 642 -6.53 25.27 15.35
CA SER A 642 -6.14 26.13 14.23
C SER A 642 -6.58 25.58 12.86
N TYR A 643 -6.84 24.26 12.77
CA TYR A 643 -7.25 23.59 11.54
C TYR A 643 -8.58 22.86 11.66
N VAL A 644 -8.90 22.33 12.84
CA VAL A 644 -10.09 21.54 13.12
C VAL A 644 -10.90 22.24 14.20
N ALA A 645 -12.09 22.73 13.83
CA ALA A 645 -12.93 23.45 14.78
C ALA A 645 -13.33 22.56 15.98
N PRO A 646 -13.13 23.02 17.22
CA PRO A 646 -13.61 22.32 18.41
C PRO A 646 -15.15 22.39 18.49
N ALA A 647 -15.75 21.45 19.21
CA ALA A 647 -17.19 21.39 19.46
C ALA A 647 -17.70 22.62 20.22
N GLU A 648 -18.95 22.99 19.93
CA GLU A 648 -19.66 24.02 20.68
C GLU A 648 -19.72 23.67 22.17
N GLY A 649 -19.41 24.64 23.03
CA GLY A 649 -19.41 24.45 24.48
C GLY A 649 -18.14 23.80 25.05
N SER A 650 -17.10 23.58 24.22
CA SER A 650 -15.81 23.13 24.73
C SER A 650 -15.24 24.09 25.79
N ALA A 651 -14.92 23.54 26.96
CA ALA A 651 -14.22 24.24 28.03
C ALA A 651 -12.74 24.48 27.71
N TRP A 652 -12.22 23.85 26.65
CA TRP A 652 -10.82 23.91 26.27
C TRP A 652 -10.54 25.01 25.25
N VAL A 653 -11.52 25.69 24.67
CA VAL A 653 -11.27 26.79 23.71
C VAL A 653 -10.50 27.95 24.35
N ALA A 654 -9.48 28.45 23.66
CA ALA A 654 -8.74 29.65 24.06
C ALA A 654 -9.70 30.84 24.30
N GLY A 655 -9.63 31.45 25.49
CA GLY A 655 -10.53 32.53 25.91
C GLY A 655 -11.74 32.07 26.74
N THR A 656 -12.22 30.84 26.56
CA THR A 656 -13.22 30.20 27.43
C THR A 656 -12.55 29.45 28.59
N ARG A 657 -11.38 28.88 28.30
CA ARG A 657 -10.59 28.05 29.21
C ARG A 657 -10.19 28.80 30.48
N ASP A 658 -10.80 28.45 31.61
CA ASP A 658 -10.48 28.96 32.95
C ASP A 658 -9.91 27.84 33.84
N PHE A 659 -8.71 27.38 33.51
CA PHE A 659 -8.02 26.33 34.27
C PHE A 659 -6.88 26.94 35.09
N VAL A 660 -6.82 26.55 36.37
CA VAL A 660 -5.73 26.88 37.26
C VAL A 660 -4.63 25.85 37.07
N ASP A 661 -3.39 26.30 36.99
CA ASP A 661 -2.26 25.39 36.88
C ASP A 661 -2.08 24.64 38.21
N ILE A 662 -2.25 23.32 38.17
CA ILE A 662 -2.17 22.42 39.32
C ILE A 662 -1.17 21.32 39.03
N GLU A 663 -0.59 20.74 40.08
CA GLU A 663 0.44 19.70 39.97
C GLU A 663 -0.04 18.49 39.16
N ASP A 664 -1.30 18.08 39.33
CA ASP A 664 -1.92 17.00 38.58
C ASP A 664 -3.19 17.47 37.83
N PRO A 665 -3.09 17.77 36.52
CA PRO A 665 -4.21 18.28 35.75
C PRO A 665 -5.21 17.22 35.29
N ARG A 666 -5.07 15.95 35.69
CA ARG A 666 -5.99 14.86 35.30
C ARG A 666 -7.48 15.14 35.54
N PRO A 667 -7.92 15.88 36.57
CA PRO A 667 -9.33 16.24 36.73
C PRO A 667 -9.90 17.05 35.56
N TYR A 668 -9.08 17.84 34.86
CA TYR A 668 -9.55 18.60 33.69
C TYR A 668 -9.88 17.70 32.50
N VAL A 669 -9.36 16.46 32.45
CA VAL A 669 -9.72 15.49 31.40
C VAL A 669 -11.22 15.15 31.44
N ASP A 670 -11.88 15.28 32.59
CA ASP A 670 -13.33 15.11 32.71
C ASP A 670 -14.13 16.23 32.02
N SER A 671 -13.50 17.38 31.76
CA SER A 671 -14.09 18.51 31.01
C SER A 671 -13.98 18.34 29.50
N VAL A 672 -13.31 17.29 29.02
CA VAL A 672 -13.22 16.97 27.58
C VAL A 672 -14.52 16.33 27.12
N LEU A 673 -15.12 16.92 26.08
CA LEU A 673 -16.34 16.38 25.48
C LEU A 673 -16.09 15.00 24.87
N ASP A 674 -17.16 14.21 24.71
CA ASP A 674 -17.06 12.90 24.06
C ASP A 674 -16.55 13.07 22.62
N ASP A 675 -16.96 14.09 21.87
CA ASP A 675 -16.40 14.46 20.57
C ASP A 675 -15.95 15.93 20.61
N GLU A 676 -14.77 16.19 21.18
CA GLU A 676 -14.20 17.55 21.31
C GLU A 676 -13.94 18.21 19.96
N PHE A 677 -13.69 17.41 18.92
CA PHE A 677 -13.40 17.86 17.56
C PHE A 677 -14.28 17.07 16.58
N PRO A 678 -15.53 17.54 16.35
CA PRO A 678 -16.50 16.81 15.54
C PRO A 678 -16.05 16.70 14.09
N LEU A 679 -16.65 15.75 13.37
CA LEU A 679 -16.36 15.57 11.95
C LEU A 679 -16.69 16.81 11.14
N SER A 680 -15.80 17.15 10.20
CA SER A 680 -16.09 18.16 9.20
C SER A 680 -17.27 17.75 8.31
N ILE A 681 -17.85 18.71 7.59
CA ILE A 681 -18.91 18.44 6.61
C ILE A 681 -18.44 17.43 5.56
N PHE A 682 -17.18 17.52 5.13
CA PHE A 682 -16.57 16.58 4.19
C PHE A 682 -16.63 15.15 4.73
N TYR A 683 -16.13 14.91 5.94
CA TYR A 683 -16.08 13.56 6.51
C TYR A 683 -17.46 13.00 6.85
N THR A 684 -18.39 13.85 7.29
CA THR A 684 -19.77 13.45 7.53
C THR A 684 -20.44 12.95 6.24
N SER A 685 -20.20 13.65 5.13
CA SER A 685 -20.68 13.25 3.80
C SER A 685 -19.97 12.01 3.25
N LEU A 686 -18.64 11.94 3.39
CA LEU A 686 -17.84 10.81 2.93
C LEU A 686 -18.25 9.52 3.64
N LYS A 687 -18.36 9.54 4.97
CA LYS A 687 -18.80 8.38 5.76
C LYS A 687 -20.13 7.82 5.26
N ARG A 688 -21.13 8.68 5.09
CA ARG A 688 -22.46 8.28 4.59
C ARG A 688 -22.40 7.68 3.18
N LYS A 689 -21.59 8.24 2.29
CA LYS A 689 -21.44 7.72 0.92
C LYS A 689 -20.78 6.34 0.91
N LEU A 690 -19.73 6.15 1.71
CA LEU A 690 -19.03 4.87 1.81
C LEU A 690 -19.88 3.78 2.48
N GLU A 691 -20.69 4.13 3.48
CA GLU A 691 -21.66 3.20 4.08
C GLU A 691 -22.73 2.76 3.07
N ALA A 692 -23.22 3.69 2.23
CA ALA A 692 -24.17 3.37 1.18
C ALA A 692 -23.55 2.50 0.06
N ASP A 693 -22.31 2.79 -0.32
CA ASP A 693 -21.55 1.99 -1.30
C ASP A 693 -21.32 0.56 -0.79
N ALA A 694 -20.90 0.40 0.46
CA ALA A 694 -20.71 -0.91 1.08
C ALA A 694 -22.01 -1.74 1.12
N GLN A 695 -23.17 -1.11 1.35
CA GLN A 695 -24.47 -1.78 1.29
C GLN A 695 -24.84 -2.20 -0.13
N ALA A 696 -24.55 -1.37 -1.14
CA ALA A 696 -24.83 -1.67 -2.53
C ALA A 696 -23.95 -2.80 -3.07
N VAL A 697 -22.69 -2.90 -2.65
CA VAL A 697 -21.77 -3.99 -3.02
C VAL A 697 -22.16 -5.32 -2.36
N ALA A 698 -22.78 -5.28 -1.18
CA ALA A 698 -23.19 -6.47 -0.44
C ALA A 698 -24.55 -7.06 -0.87
N ALA A 699 -25.39 -6.27 -1.56
CA ALA A 699 -26.70 -6.66 -2.07
C ALA A 699 -26.61 -7.21 -3.50
#